data_AF-A0A1Z3HJC0-F1
#
_entry.id   AF-A0A1Z3HJC0-F1
#
_cell.length_a   1.000
_cell.length_b   1.000
_cell.length_c   1.000
_cell.angle_alpha   90.00
_cell.angle_beta   90.00
_cell.angle_gamma   90.00
#
_symmetry.space_group_name_H-M   'P 1'
#
loop_
_entity.id
_entity.type
_entity.pdbx_description
1 polymer ?
#
loop_
_entity_poly.entity_id
_entity_poly.type
_entity_poly.pdbx_seq_one_letter_code
_entity_poly.pdbx_strand_id
1 'polypeptide(L)'
;MPQDLKSIIQRVVGTSLTPEQQQQLVEAIQSGQATLVTGDRALAMGGNADNAVLITGDHNIIGDGNIIFEGADAEIIRQYLRPPPAPIDSIIEQVRSRASEKGLRNFGKIQLLNRRQVDVDQLYVDVYVLEVQDYRANIPELLKGQNVRKQFDRLGLAKRGERLQGLQIAESEEYPRLMVLGKPGSGKSTFLRHLAVGCAKGDFLENYIPYLLELRDVDEAEFSLFRHIHEEFELAEEEQTKQLLRQGKVMVLLDGLDEVSSVLQPKVQDELRRFAKQYDKNRFVLTCRTQTTKYIPEQFIPIEVADFKPEQVESFALNWFTAIVETPEEGEALKEHFMEKLGEHPQTAELAVTPVLLSLTCWIFEDSQCLPEKRSDLYREGLDLLLGQWDDRRGINRETKSEIYRQLTLEERKQLLSYLAVRKFEQTENFVLFDKAEACSYIAEHLQISTEESGAVLESISEQHGILVEQAHEIWSFSHLTFQEYLVSRPFYTSNNWKDLARQLYKEHWKEVFLLVIDNTQDLDALFRTTKHEIDLYLEDEKFQCFLSWVSRKANTFKYSYQPSSLRALALILAFDDSDSFTELPYALGIHLNFDHLPGENPEEDELLICEFAVDRNLKTALSPQLRFAVPIVLEQIIPNELSYLSKSKEIGDEIQKLIDALPDWWLKTRLWGPCEAEKMNVWWQKHGEEWIISLRNLMVKYRDFGYDWGFSDAEKEKLIEYYNANYILVECLHSGDHSNTHLIQEIEDGLILPLNT
;
A
#
# COMPACT_ATOMS: atom_id res chain seq x y z
N MET A 1 51.66 27.93 16.36
CA MET A 1 51.38 29.08 15.47
C MET A 1 51.38 28.60 14.03
N PRO A 2 50.35 28.90 13.23
CA PRO A 2 50.52 28.92 11.77
C PRO A 2 51.56 29.99 11.45
N GLN A 3 52.55 29.69 10.60
CA GLN A 3 53.56 30.67 10.18
C GLN A 3 52.93 31.89 9.49
N ASP A 4 51.71 31.72 8.99
CA ASP A 4 50.93 32.74 8.27
C ASP A 4 50.45 33.88 9.17
N LEU A 5 50.04 33.63 10.42
CA LEU A 5 49.56 34.70 11.30
C LEU A 5 50.71 35.64 11.73
N LYS A 6 51.89 35.06 11.95
CA LYS A 6 53.11 35.80 12.33
C LYS A 6 53.64 36.65 11.18
N SER A 7 53.59 36.12 9.95
CA SER A 7 54.02 36.83 8.75
C SER A 7 53.05 37.94 8.35
N ILE A 8 51.73 37.76 8.58
CA ILE A 8 50.72 38.79 8.35
C ILE A 8 50.87 39.94 9.35
N ILE A 9 51.03 39.67 10.65
CA ILE A 9 51.25 40.70 11.66
C ILE A 9 52.55 41.47 11.40
N GLN A 10 53.63 40.80 11.01
CA GLN A 10 54.89 41.46 10.63
C GLN A 10 54.77 42.33 9.37
N ARG A 11 53.88 41.97 8.44
CA ARG A 11 53.68 42.68 7.17
C ARG A 11 52.74 43.89 7.30
N VAL A 12 51.79 43.85 8.23
CA VAL A 12 50.79 44.92 8.45
C VAL A 12 51.29 45.97 9.46
N VAL A 13 52.15 45.60 10.42
CA VAL A 13 52.51 46.45 11.58
C VAL A 13 53.89 47.16 11.44
N GLY A 14 54.53 47.06 10.28
CA GLY A 14 55.98 47.23 10.05
C GLY A 14 56.71 48.52 10.49
N THR A 15 56.11 49.50 11.16
CA THR A 15 56.87 50.68 11.67
C THR A 15 56.41 51.29 13.00
N SER A 16 55.38 50.78 13.67
CA SER A 16 54.70 51.57 14.73
C SER A 16 54.54 50.90 16.10
N LEU A 17 54.86 49.60 16.25
CA LEU A 17 54.64 48.87 17.52
C LEU A 17 55.90 48.17 18.01
N THR A 18 56.08 48.15 19.33
CA THR A 18 57.20 47.44 19.97
C THR A 18 56.99 45.92 19.94
N PRO A 19 58.06 45.11 20.06
CA PRO A 19 57.95 43.64 20.11
C PRO A 19 57.03 43.13 21.22
N GLU A 20 56.95 43.82 22.37
CA GLU A 20 56.04 43.49 23.47
C GLU A 20 54.57 43.73 23.08
N GLN A 21 54.27 44.83 22.40
CA GLN A 21 52.91 45.14 21.93
C GLN A 21 52.44 44.13 20.85
N GLN A 22 53.35 43.67 19.98
CA GLN A 22 53.04 42.61 19.03
C GLN A 22 52.71 41.28 19.72
N GLN A 23 53.38 40.97 20.83
CA GLN A 23 53.14 39.75 21.58
C GLN A 23 51.81 39.80 22.36
N GLN A 24 51.49 40.94 22.98
CA GLN A 24 50.20 41.17 23.64
C GLN A 24 49.02 41.11 22.66
N LEU A 25 49.19 41.65 21.45
CA LEU A 25 48.19 41.56 20.37
C LEU A 25 47.88 40.10 19.99
N VAL A 26 48.92 39.28 19.87
CA VAL A 26 48.77 37.85 19.58
C VAL A 26 48.07 37.11 20.72
N GLU A 27 48.41 37.42 21.97
CA GLU A 27 47.79 36.79 23.15
C GLU A 27 46.32 37.17 23.30
N ALA A 28 45.94 38.43 23.07
CA ALA A 28 44.56 38.90 23.13
C ALA A 28 43.66 38.28 22.04
N ILE A 29 44.20 38.06 20.84
CA ILE A 29 43.49 37.36 19.75
C ILE A 29 43.33 35.87 20.07
N GLN A 30 44.34 35.23 20.65
CA GLN A 30 44.29 33.80 21.01
C GLN A 30 43.42 33.50 22.22
N SER A 31 43.30 34.43 23.18
CA SER A 31 42.50 34.28 24.39
C SER A 31 41.02 34.65 24.21
N GLY A 32 40.61 35.09 23.02
CA GLY A 32 39.25 35.55 22.75
C GLY A 32 38.88 36.87 23.43
N GLN A 33 39.87 37.64 23.89
CA GLN A 33 39.68 38.93 24.56
C GLN A 33 39.62 40.12 23.59
N ALA A 34 39.68 39.88 22.27
CA ALA A 34 39.50 40.89 21.24
C ALA A 34 38.00 41.08 20.92
N THR A 35 37.52 42.33 20.94
CA THR A 35 36.11 42.66 20.65
C THR A 35 35.99 43.34 19.28
N LEU A 36 35.08 42.84 18.44
CA LEU A 36 34.76 43.45 17.14
C LEU A 36 33.70 44.54 17.31
N VAL A 37 33.97 45.73 16.77
CA VAL A 37 33.03 46.87 16.85
C VAL A 37 32.67 47.32 15.45
N THR A 38 31.38 47.29 15.10
CA THR A 38 30.88 47.61 13.75
C THR A 38 29.69 48.56 13.80
N GLY A 39 29.72 49.63 12.99
CA GLY A 39 28.64 50.61 12.81
C GLY A 39 29.18 52.02 12.60
N ASP A 40 28.42 52.89 11.92
CA ASP A 40 28.84 54.28 11.57
C ASP A 40 29.11 55.18 12.80
N ARG A 41 28.68 54.76 14.00
CA ARG A 41 28.84 55.47 15.28
C ARG A 41 28.83 54.51 16.48
N ALA A 42 29.73 53.53 16.52
CA ALA A 42 29.81 52.61 17.65
C ALA A 42 30.75 53.16 18.75
N LEU A 43 30.34 53.05 20.02
CA LEU A 43 31.10 53.52 21.19
C LEU A 43 31.33 52.33 22.14
N ALA A 44 32.58 51.95 22.38
CA ALA A 44 32.93 50.92 23.36
C ALA A 44 33.17 51.57 24.73
N MET A 45 32.40 51.17 25.75
CA MET A 45 32.62 51.56 27.15
C MET A 45 32.57 50.34 28.07
N GLY A 46 33.71 50.03 28.70
CA GLY A 46 33.89 48.96 29.69
C GLY A 46 35.29 49.04 30.31
N GLY A 47 35.40 48.74 31.62
CA GLY A 47 36.54 49.10 32.49
C GLY A 47 37.94 48.59 32.11
N ASN A 48 38.93 49.40 32.50
CA ASN A 48 40.38 49.32 32.25
C ASN A 48 40.76 49.12 30.76
N ALA A 49 40.68 50.21 30.01
CA ALA A 49 40.98 50.29 28.58
C ALA A 49 42.48 50.42 28.23
N ASP A 50 43.38 50.26 29.20
CA ASP A 50 44.81 50.20 28.92
C ASP A 50 45.14 48.81 28.34
N ASN A 51 45.58 48.76 27.07
CA ASN A 51 45.91 47.57 26.25
C ASN A 51 44.75 46.81 25.58
N ALA A 52 43.59 47.43 25.37
CA ALA A 52 42.54 46.81 24.55
C ALA A 52 42.85 46.92 23.04
N VAL A 53 42.75 45.81 22.30
CA VAL A 53 42.87 45.78 20.84
C VAL A 53 41.48 45.89 20.24
N LEU A 54 41.23 46.96 19.46
CA LEU A 54 39.93 47.26 18.86
C LEU A 54 40.05 47.25 17.34
N ILE A 55 39.21 46.46 16.67
CA ILE A 55 39.17 46.33 15.21
C ILE A 55 37.86 46.93 14.72
N THR A 56 37.95 48.01 13.95
CA THR A 56 36.80 48.84 13.54
C THR A 56 36.52 48.70 12.05
N GLY A 57 35.26 48.91 11.66
CA GLY A 57 34.94 49.39 10.30
C GLY A 57 34.92 50.92 10.29
N ASP A 58 35.12 51.51 9.12
CA ASP A 58 35.32 52.95 8.87
C ASP A 58 34.51 53.88 9.79
N HIS A 59 35.20 54.89 10.34
CA HIS A 59 34.65 56.04 11.10
C HIS A 59 34.12 55.80 12.52
N ASN A 60 34.92 55.22 13.42
CA ASN A 60 34.62 55.17 14.87
C ASN A 60 35.46 56.17 15.69
N ILE A 61 34.91 56.69 16.80
CA ILE A 61 35.61 57.62 17.72
C ILE A 61 35.98 56.87 18.99
N ILE A 62 37.28 56.69 19.27
CA ILE A 62 37.80 55.93 20.42
C ILE A 62 38.90 56.76 21.11
N GLY A 63 38.94 56.73 22.44
CA GLY A 63 39.88 57.53 23.26
C GLY A 63 41.35 57.12 23.12
N ASP A 64 42.25 58.06 23.48
CA ASP A 64 43.71 57.98 23.32
C ASP A 64 44.33 56.74 24.00
N GLY A 65 45.19 56.03 23.27
CA GLY A 65 46.01 54.92 23.78
C GLY A 65 45.87 53.56 23.07
N ASN A 66 45.01 53.44 22.06
CA ASN A 66 44.64 52.15 21.46
C ASN A 66 45.25 51.89 20.07
N ILE A 67 45.49 50.61 19.75
CA ILE A 67 45.93 50.14 18.43
C ILE A 67 44.70 49.95 17.55
N ILE A 68 44.65 50.60 16.39
CA ILE A 68 43.49 50.61 15.48
C ILE A 68 43.88 49.94 14.15
N PHE A 69 43.09 48.96 13.72
CA PHE A 69 43.19 48.34 12.39
C PHE A 69 41.95 48.70 11.56
N GLU A 70 42.14 49.30 10.39
CA GLU A 70 41.08 49.76 9.45
C GLU A 70 41.30 49.19 8.04
N GLY A 71 40.24 49.19 7.22
CA GLY A 71 40.31 48.78 5.81
C GLY A 71 40.52 47.28 5.57
N ALA A 72 41.21 46.92 4.49
CA ALA A 72 41.38 45.53 4.02
C ALA A 72 42.04 44.60 5.06
N ASP A 73 42.87 45.14 5.95
CA ASP A 73 43.53 44.38 7.01
C ASP A 73 42.55 44.01 8.15
N ALA A 74 41.54 44.84 8.42
CA ALA A 74 40.47 44.52 9.37
C ALA A 74 39.56 43.39 8.86
N GLU A 75 39.38 43.30 7.55
CA GLU A 75 38.57 42.26 6.90
C GLU A 75 39.23 40.88 6.95
N ILE A 76 40.56 40.82 6.86
CA ILE A 76 41.35 39.60 7.06
C ILE A 76 41.27 39.14 8.52
N ILE A 77 41.38 40.04 9.49
CA ILE A 77 41.31 39.68 10.92
C ILE A 77 39.89 39.24 11.31
N ARG A 78 38.83 39.80 10.71
CA ARG A 78 37.44 39.33 10.89
C ARG A 78 37.23 37.86 10.53
N GLN A 79 37.95 37.34 9.54
CA GLN A 79 37.85 35.91 9.16
C GLN A 79 38.37 34.99 10.26
N TYR A 80 39.32 35.46 11.07
CA TYR A 80 39.92 34.70 12.19
C TYR A 80 39.20 34.92 13.54
N LEU A 81 38.31 35.91 13.63
CA LEU A 81 37.51 36.22 14.84
C LEU A 81 36.10 35.59 14.82
N ARG A 82 35.73 34.84 13.77
CA ARG A 82 34.52 34.00 13.85
C ARG A 82 34.68 33.07 15.06
N PRO A 83 33.70 33.01 15.98
CA PRO A 83 33.77 32.04 17.06
C PRO A 83 33.99 30.65 16.43
N PRO A 84 34.80 29.77 17.05
CA PRO A 84 34.89 28.40 16.56
C PRO A 84 33.46 27.88 16.41
N PRO A 85 33.12 27.20 15.30
CA PRO A 85 31.79 26.63 15.13
C PRO A 85 31.47 25.85 16.41
N ALA A 86 30.29 26.10 16.98
CA ALA A 86 29.86 25.37 18.17
C ALA A 86 30.13 23.88 17.94
N PRO A 87 30.67 23.15 18.94
CA PRO A 87 30.88 21.71 18.80
C PRO A 87 29.63 21.10 18.21
N ILE A 88 29.77 20.23 17.21
CA ILE A 88 28.62 19.71 16.46
C ILE A 88 27.53 19.12 17.37
N ASP A 89 27.95 18.57 18.52
CA ASP A 89 27.09 18.05 19.57
C ASP A 89 26.16 19.13 20.17
N SER A 90 26.66 20.36 20.35
CA SER A 90 25.86 21.49 20.82
C SER A 90 24.81 21.92 19.79
N ILE A 91 25.14 21.87 18.49
CA ILE A 91 24.19 22.14 17.41
C ILE A 91 23.11 21.05 17.37
N ILE A 92 23.51 19.78 17.51
CA ILE A 92 22.59 18.63 17.55
C ILE A 92 21.61 18.78 18.71
N GLU A 93 22.09 19.09 19.93
CA GLU A 93 21.21 19.30 21.10
C GLU A 93 20.23 20.46 20.91
N GLN A 94 20.68 21.59 20.37
CA GLN A 94 19.83 22.75 20.12
C GLN A 94 18.74 22.45 19.09
N VAL A 95 19.09 21.79 17.98
CA VAL A 95 18.13 21.40 16.95
C VAL A 95 17.17 20.35 17.50
N ARG A 96 17.67 19.34 18.23
CA ARG A 96 16.86 18.29 18.85
C ARG A 96 15.82 18.87 19.79
N SER A 97 16.22 19.80 20.67
CA SER A 97 15.30 20.42 21.64
C SER A 97 14.15 21.16 20.94
N ARG A 98 14.46 21.98 19.92
CA ARG A 98 13.45 22.72 19.15
C ARG A 98 12.53 21.79 18.34
N ALA A 99 13.12 20.83 17.63
CA ALA A 99 12.38 19.86 16.82
C ALA A 99 11.46 18.97 17.69
N SER A 100 11.93 18.55 18.87
CA SER A 100 11.14 17.74 19.80
C SER A 100 9.96 18.54 20.38
N GLU A 101 10.17 19.79 20.76
CA GLU A 101 9.10 20.66 21.26
C GLU A 101 8.03 20.91 20.18
N LYS A 102 8.46 21.20 18.95
CA LYS A 102 7.56 21.38 17.80
C LYS A 102 6.82 20.09 17.46
N GLY A 103 7.52 18.95 17.46
CA GLY A 103 6.97 17.63 17.19
C GLY A 103 5.87 17.24 18.17
N LEU A 104 6.08 17.46 19.48
CA LEU A 104 5.08 17.19 20.51
C LEU A 104 3.85 18.09 20.39
N ARG A 105 4.03 19.37 20.02
CA ARG A 105 2.92 20.31 19.82
C ARG A 105 2.08 19.95 18.58
N ASN A 106 2.72 19.59 17.49
CA ASN A 106 2.05 19.39 16.20
C ASN A 106 1.52 17.96 16.01
N PHE A 107 2.21 16.96 16.56
CA PHE A 107 1.93 15.55 16.31
C PHE A 107 1.58 14.75 17.56
N GLY A 108 1.58 15.37 18.75
CA GLY A 108 1.27 14.70 20.02
C GLY A 108 -0.18 14.24 20.16
N LYS A 109 -1.09 14.77 19.33
CA LYS A 109 -2.52 14.41 19.34
C LYS A 109 -3.02 14.01 17.94
N ILE A 110 -3.89 13.02 17.89
CA ILE A 110 -4.61 12.60 16.68
C ILE A 110 -6.09 12.89 16.86
N GLN A 111 -6.72 13.32 15.76
CA GLN A 111 -8.15 13.51 15.68
C GLN A 111 -8.83 12.21 15.24
N LEU A 112 -9.75 11.71 16.06
CA LEU A 112 -10.58 10.54 15.78
C LEU A 112 -11.74 10.90 14.83
N LEU A 113 -12.49 9.90 14.34
CA LEU A 113 -13.65 10.10 13.45
C LEU A 113 -14.73 11.01 14.08
N ASN A 114 -14.98 10.89 15.38
CA ASN A 114 -15.86 11.78 16.13
C ASN A 114 -15.25 13.17 16.41
N ARG A 115 -14.11 13.48 15.78
CA ARG A 115 -13.33 14.72 15.87
C ARG A 115 -12.75 15.03 17.26
N ARG A 116 -12.77 14.10 18.21
CA ARG A 116 -12.08 14.21 19.51
C ARG A 116 -10.59 14.00 19.33
N GLN A 117 -9.79 14.54 20.25
CA GLN A 117 -8.33 14.40 20.22
C GLN A 117 -7.85 13.41 21.28
N VAL A 118 -7.05 12.44 20.86
CA VAL A 118 -6.40 11.45 21.74
C VAL A 118 -4.89 11.53 21.57
N ASP A 119 -4.14 11.25 22.63
CA ASP A 119 -2.69 11.23 22.60
C ASP A 119 -2.20 10.08 21.70
N VAL A 120 -1.23 10.36 20.82
CA VAL A 120 -0.77 9.39 19.81
C VAL A 120 -0.20 8.12 20.44
N ASP A 121 0.41 8.23 21.61
CA ASP A 121 1.04 7.10 22.29
C ASP A 121 0.05 6.05 22.81
N GLN A 122 -1.24 6.41 22.86
CA GLN A 122 -2.32 5.52 23.25
C GLN A 122 -2.85 4.68 22.07
N LEU A 123 -2.38 4.94 20.84
CA LEU A 123 -2.86 4.31 19.60
C LEU A 123 -1.82 3.35 19.02
N TYR A 124 -1.27 2.45 19.85
CA TYR A 124 -0.19 1.55 19.49
C TYR A 124 -0.55 0.60 18.32
N VAL A 125 0.25 0.64 17.23
CA VAL A 125 0.05 -0.16 16.01
C VAL A 125 1.24 -1.11 15.78
N ASP A 126 0.95 -2.39 15.56
CA ASP A 126 1.96 -3.40 15.17
C ASP A 126 2.21 -3.31 13.64
N VAL A 127 3.33 -3.85 13.15
CA VAL A 127 3.61 -3.92 11.70
C VAL A 127 4.13 -5.31 11.31
N TYR A 128 3.82 -5.75 10.09
CA TYR A 128 4.43 -6.92 9.48
C TYR A 128 5.70 -6.51 8.72
N VAL A 129 6.78 -7.26 8.88
CA VAL A 129 7.90 -7.17 7.93
C VAL A 129 7.53 -7.99 6.70
N LEU A 130 7.65 -7.42 5.50
CA LEU A 130 7.48 -8.19 4.27
C LEU A 130 8.82 -8.86 3.93
N GLU A 131 8.79 -10.17 3.63
CA GLU A 131 10.00 -10.85 3.17
C GLU A 131 10.42 -10.32 1.80
N VAL A 132 11.67 -9.87 1.67
CA VAL A 132 12.18 -9.12 0.50
C VAL A 132 12.38 -9.99 -0.76
N GLN A 133 11.90 -11.24 -0.78
CA GLN A 133 12.11 -12.12 -1.94
C GLN A 133 11.27 -11.64 -3.14
N ASP A 134 11.98 -11.05 -4.11
CA ASP A 134 11.62 -10.80 -5.50
C ASP A 134 10.61 -9.68 -5.84
N TYR A 135 10.85 -8.46 -5.34
CA TYR A 135 10.23 -7.23 -5.87
C TYR A 135 10.67 -6.85 -7.31
N ARG A 136 11.58 -7.61 -7.93
CA ARG A 136 12.20 -7.29 -9.24
C ARG A 136 11.63 -8.06 -10.44
N ALA A 137 10.52 -8.76 -10.29
CA ALA A 137 9.82 -9.35 -11.43
C ALA A 137 8.84 -8.33 -12.02
N ASN A 138 8.93 -8.11 -13.33
CA ASN A 138 7.97 -7.30 -14.07
C ASN A 138 6.55 -7.81 -13.81
N ILE A 139 5.62 -6.88 -13.68
CA ILE A 139 4.19 -7.08 -13.36
C ILE A 139 3.45 -8.15 -14.20
N PRO A 140 3.88 -8.55 -15.41
CA PRO A 140 3.28 -9.70 -16.09
C PRO A 140 3.57 -11.09 -15.47
N GLU A 141 4.63 -11.27 -14.66
CA GLU A 141 5.02 -12.59 -14.12
C GLU A 141 4.40 -12.93 -12.76
N LEU A 142 4.03 -11.92 -11.95
CA LEU A 142 3.44 -12.09 -10.61
C LEU A 142 1.93 -12.38 -10.61
N LEU A 143 1.29 -12.35 -11.78
CA LEU A 143 -0.10 -12.79 -11.99
C LEU A 143 -0.23 -14.32 -12.01
N LYS A 144 0.87 -15.05 -11.78
CA LYS A 144 0.94 -16.51 -11.72
C LYS A 144 0.88 -17.04 -10.29
N GLY A 145 -0.34 -17.31 -9.81
CA GLY A 145 -0.63 -18.17 -8.67
C GLY A 145 -0.40 -17.60 -7.26
N GLN A 146 -1.50 -17.28 -6.56
CA GLN A 146 -1.73 -17.65 -5.15
C GLN A 146 -3.08 -17.17 -4.58
N ASN A 147 -3.76 -18.11 -3.91
CA ASN A 147 -4.94 -18.03 -3.01
C ASN A 147 -5.44 -16.64 -2.60
N VAL A 148 -6.68 -16.32 -3.01
CA VAL A 148 -7.15 -14.94 -3.15
C VAL A 148 -7.99 -14.45 -1.95
N ARG A 149 -8.51 -15.30 -1.07
CA ARG A 149 -9.38 -14.81 0.03
C ARG A 149 -8.66 -14.08 1.19
N LYS A 150 -7.34 -14.16 1.29
CA LYS A 150 -6.54 -13.49 2.36
C LYS A 150 -5.57 -12.41 1.86
N GLN A 151 -5.52 -12.15 0.54
CA GLN A 151 -4.48 -11.31 -0.08
C GLN A 151 -5.01 -10.25 -1.06
N PHE A 152 -6.32 -9.98 -1.09
CA PHE A 152 -6.93 -9.03 -2.02
C PHE A 152 -6.31 -7.62 -1.98
N ASP A 153 -5.85 -7.16 -0.81
CA ASP A 153 -5.16 -5.87 -0.66
C ASP A 153 -3.65 -5.91 -0.98
N ARG A 154 -3.16 -7.06 -1.46
CA ARG A 154 -1.74 -7.43 -1.51
C ARG A 154 -1.24 -7.86 -2.89
N LEU A 155 -1.99 -7.58 -3.97
CA LEU A 155 -1.53 -7.73 -5.35
C LEU A 155 -0.20 -6.97 -5.57
N GLY A 156 0.90 -7.72 -5.74
CA GLY A 156 2.26 -7.16 -5.89
C GLY A 156 3.04 -6.96 -4.58
N LEU A 157 2.57 -7.47 -3.45
CA LEU A 157 3.31 -7.48 -2.17
C LEU A 157 3.79 -8.89 -1.82
N ALA A 158 5.05 -9.01 -1.37
CA ALA A 158 5.62 -10.29 -0.94
C ALA A 158 4.86 -10.92 0.25
N LYS A 159 5.12 -12.20 0.55
CA LYS A 159 4.52 -12.89 1.71
C LYS A 159 4.77 -12.09 3.01
N ARG A 160 3.74 -12.05 3.88
CA ARG A 160 3.87 -11.48 5.24
C ARG A 160 4.90 -12.35 5.95
N GLY A 161 6.03 -11.77 6.29
CA GLY A 161 7.02 -12.41 7.15
C GLY A 161 6.57 -12.36 8.61
N GLU A 162 7.54 -12.32 9.50
CA GLU A 162 7.29 -12.22 10.93
C GLU A 162 6.53 -10.92 11.29
N ARG A 163 5.52 -11.05 12.16
CA ARG A 163 4.84 -9.91 12.77
C ARG A 163 5.70 -9.38 13.90
N LEU A 164 6.23 -8.18 13.75
CA LEU A 164 7.09 -7.54 14.73
C LEU A 164 6.46 -6.26 15.26
N GLN A 165 6.99 -5.75 16.37
CA GLN A 165 6.58 -4.46 16.87
C GLN A 165 7.17 -3.36 15.98
N GLY A 166 6.34 -2.38 15.59
CA GLY A 166 6.77 -1.33 14.66
C GLY A 166 7.94 -0.49 15.16
N LEU A 167 7.98 -0.22 16.47
CA LEU A 167 9.11 0.45 17.12
C LEU A 167 10.39 -0.37 17.01
N GLN A 168 10.35 -1.68 17.30
CA GLN A 168 11.53 -2.55 17.25
C GLN A 168 12.18 -2.58 15.87
N ILE A 169 11.38 -2.64 14.81
CA ILE A 169 11.89 -2.60 13.44
C ILE A 169 12.50 -1.22 13.14
N ALA A 170 11.84 -0.14 13.54
CA ALA A 170 12.32 1.22 13.31
C ALA A 170 13.61 1.54 14.08
N GLU A 171 13.88 0.88 15.21
CA GLU A 171 15.18 0.97 15.93
C GLU A 171 16.29 0.14 15.30
N SER A 172 15.95 -0.97 14.65
CA SER A 172 16.93 -1.95 14.17
C SER A 172 17.95 -1.36 13.21
N GLU A 173 19.24 -1.55 13.50
CA GLU A 173 20.33 -1.15 12.60
C GLU A 173 20.33 -1.90 11.26
N GLU A 174 19.67 -3.06 11.18
CA GLU A 174 19.51 -3.82 9.93
C GLU A 174 18.58 -3.12 8.93
N TYR A 175 17.64 -2.30 9.43
CA TYR A 175 16.59 -1.67 8.64
C TYR A 175 16.63 -0.13 8.77
N PRO A 176 17.69 0.56 8.31
CA PRO A 176 17.80 2.02 8.42
C PRO A 176 16.82 2.79 7.51
N ARG A 177 16.20 2.11 6.54
CA ARG A 177 15.31 2.69 5.53
C ARG A 177 14.09 1.82 5.36
N LEU A 178 12.96 2.32 5.82
CA LEU A 178 11.69 1.61 5.86
C LEU A 178 10.68 2.27 4.93
N MET A 179 9.92 1.46 4.20
CA MET A 179 8.75 1.90 3.47
C MET A 179 7.51 1.26 4.09
N VAL A 180 6.72 2.05 4.78
CA VAL A 180 5.50 1.64 5.47
C VAL A 180 4.34 1.63 4.50
N LEU A 181 3.91 0.43 4.15
CA LEU A 181 2.79 0.15 3.29
C LEU A 181 1.55 -0.15 4.13
N GLY A 182 0.37 0.13 3.56
CA GLY A 182 -0.89 -0.13 4.25
C GLY A 182 -2.08 0.41 3.48
N LYS A 183 -3.24 -0.20 3.72
CA LYS A 183 -4.52 0.23 3.16
C LYS A 183 -4.84 1.69 3.54
N PRO A 184 -5.69 2.41 2.80
CA PRO A 184 -6.26 3.67 3.28
C PRO A 184 -6.91 3.45 4.66
N GLY A 185 -6.56 4.27 5.65
CA GLY A 185 -7.09 4.12 7.01
C GLY A 185 -6.42 3.05 7.89
N SER A 186 -5.36 2.39 7.41
CA SER A 186 -4.62 1.42 8.23
C SER A 186 -3.80 2.04 9.37
N GLY A 187 -3.67 3.37 9.42
CA GLY A 187 -2.90 4.08 10.45
C GLY A 187 -1.44 4.36 10.12
N LYS A 188 -1.05 4.41 8.82
CA LYS A 188 0.33 4.75 8.39
C LYS A 188 0.81 6.10 8.94
N SER A 189 0.02 7.16 8.75
CA SER A 189 0.31 8.50 9.26
C SER A 189 0.37 8.51 10.79
N THR A 190 -0.53 7.78 11.44
CA THR A 190 -0.52 7.58 12.90
C THR A 190 0.77 6.93 13.38
N PHE A 191 1.25 5.91 12.66
CA PHE A 191 2.51 5.23 12.96
C PHE A 191 3.71 6.19 12.84
N LEU A 192 3.79 7.01 11.79
CA LEU A 192 4.85 8.02 11.66
C LEU A 192 4.81 9.07 12.76
N ARG A 193 3.61 9.56 13.11
CA ARG A 193 3.44 10.48 14.23
C ARG A 193 3.86 9.85 15.55
N HIS A 194 3.56 8.57 15.76
CA HIS A 194 3.99 7.83 16.95
C HIS A 194 5.51 7.72 17.03
N LEU A 195 6.19 7.40 15.93
CA LEU A 195 7.65 7.41 15.86
C LEU A 195 8.24 8.80 16.18
N ALA A 196 7.66 9.86 15.60
CA ALA A 196 8.09 11.23 15.84
C ALA A 196 7.95 11.65 17.31
N VAL A 197 6.80 11.34 17.92
CA VAL A 197 6.49 11.66 19.32
C VAL A 197 7.36 10.85 20.27
N GLY A 198 7.51 9.55 20.06
CA GLY A 198 8.40 8.70 20.87
C GLY A 198 9.85 9.18 20.82
N CYS A 199 10.32 9.61 19.65
CA CYS A 199 11.64 10.23 19.49
C CYS A 199 11.75 11.58 20.22
N ALA A 200 10.73 12.43 20.11
CA ALA A 200 10.70 13.71 20.80
C ALA A 200 10.66 13.58 22.34
N LYS A 201 10.02 12.53 22.88
CA LYS A 201 10.00 12.23 24.33
C LYS A 201 11.30 11.58 24.82
N GLY A 202 12.06 10.96 23.92
CA GLY A 202 13.24 10.17 24.27
C GLY A 202 12.94 8.72 24.63
N ASP A 203 11.72 8.25 24.37
CA ASP A 203 11.30 6.86 24.62
C ASP A 203 11.79 5.90 23.53
N PHE A 204 12.08 6.43 22.33
CA PHE A 204 12.48 5.70 21.13
C PHE A 204 13.56 6.48 20.39
N LEU A 205 14.64 5.83 19.94
CA LEU A 205 15.76 6.51 19.25
C LEU A 205 16.16 7.84 19.92
N GLU A 206 16.42 7.81 21.24
CA GLU A 206 16.58 9.00 22.08
C GLU A 206 17.58 10.01 21.49
N ASN A 207 18.65 9.58 20.81
CA ASN A 207 19.70 10.47 20.33
C ASN A 207 19.44 11.06 18.93
N TYR A 208 18.24 10.86 18.37
CA TYR A 208 17.85 11.33 17.06
C TYR A 208 17.02 12.63 17.12
N ILE A 209 16.99 13.33 16.00
CA ILE A 209 16.19 14.52 15.74
C ILE A 209 15.03 14.09 14.84
N PRO A 210 13.77 14.12 15.30
CA PRO A 210 12.63 13.77 14.46
C PRO A 210 12.36 14.91 13.46
N TYR A 211 12.26 14.55 12.19
CA TYR A 211 11.83 15.43 11.11
C TYR A 211 10.69 14.74 10.37
N LEU A 212 9.47 15.29 10.46
CA LEU A 212 8.27 14.75 9.80
C LEU A 212 7.80 15.74 8.73
N LEU A 213 7.69 15.26 7.50
CA LEU A 213 7.18 16.00 6.35
C LEU A 213 5.99 15.26 5.75
N GLU A 214 4.83 15.93 5.67
CA GLU A 214 3.69 15.45 4.88
C GLU A 214 3.96 15.83 3.41
N LEU A 215 4.12 14.84 2.53
CA LEU A 215 4.55 15.05 1.14
C LEU A 215 3.50 15.77 0.29
N ARG A 216 2.24 15.78 0.72
CA ARG A 216 1.16 16.57 0.12
C ARG A 216 1.36 18.08 0.21
N ASP A 217 2.13 18.56 1.18
CA ASP A 217 2.36 19.99 1.45
C ASP A 217 3.54 20.57 0.64
N VAL A 218 4.12 19.77 -0.26
CA VAL A 218 5.36 20.10 -0.94
C VAL A 218 5.09 20.78 -2.28
N ASP A 219 5.77 21.90 -2.53
CA ASP A 219 5.64 22.66 -3.77
C ASP A 219 6.19 21.90 -5.00
N GLU A 220 5.36 21.85 -6.04
CA GLU A 220 5.53 21.03 -7.23
C GLU A 220 6.73 21.42 -8.11
N ALA A 221 7.18 22.68 -8.04
CA ALA A 221 8.17 23.22 -8.97
C ALA A 221 9.63 22.99 -8.55
N GLU A 222 9.94 22.88 -7.24
CA GLU A 222 11.31 22.88 -6.70
C GLU A 222 11.49 21.99 -5.45
N PHE A 223 10.96 20.76 -5.44
CA PHE A 223 11.19 19.87 -4.29
C PHE A 223 12.69 19.71 -4.00
N SER A 224 13.05 19.98 -2.74
CA SER A 224 14.38 19.80 -2.19
C SER A 224 14.28 19.40 -0.72
N LEU A 225 14.39 18.11 -0.41
CA LEU A 225 14.37 17.58 0.95
C LEU A 225 15.48 18.22 1.82
N PHE A 226 16.65 18.50 1.23
CA PHE A 226 17.72 19.21 1.94
C PHE A 226 17.28 20.61 2.37
N ARG A 227 16.61 21.34 1.48
CA ARG A 227 16.13 22.71 1.75
C ARG A 227 15.05 22.70 2.82
N HIS A 228 14.08 21.79 2.73
CA HIS A 228 13.06 21.65 3.76
C HIS A 228 13.64 21.33 5.13
N ILE A 229 14.62 20.42 5.21
CA ILE A 229 15.30 20.10 6.48
C ILE A 229 16.10 21.30 7.00
N HIS A 230 16.80 22.02 6.12
CA HIS A 230 17.58 23.19 6.49
C HIS A 230 16.70 24.32 7.05
N GLU A 231 15.58 24.61 6.38
CA GLU A 231 14.60 25.60 6.79
C GLU A 231 13.90 25.19 8.10
N GLU A 232 13.48 23.92 8.22
CA GLU A 232 12.83 23.39 9.42
C GLU A 232 13.73 23.41 10.66
N PHE A 233 15.03 23.16 10.49
CA PHE A 233 16.01 23.20 11.59
C PHE A 233 16.48 24.62 11.94
N GLU A 234 16.10 25.62 11.15
CA GLU A 234 16.43 27.04 11.37
C GLU A 234 17.95 27.23 11.64
N LEU A 235 18.79 26.60 10.81
CA LEU A 235 20.25 26.70 10.92
C LEU A 235 20.77 27.84 10.04
N ALA A 236 21.82 28.52 10.50
CA ALA A 236 22.33 29.72 9.83
C ALA A 236 23.13 29.40 8.56
N GLU A 237 23.85 28.28 8.53
CA GLU A 237 24.68 27.88 7.40
C GLU A 237 24.31 26.47 6.92
N GLU A 238 24.20 26.27 5.60
CA GLU A 238 23.93 24.94 5.02
C GLU A 238 24.95 23.88 5.44
N GLU A 239 26.21 24.26 5.68
CA GLU A 239 27.25 23.31 6.07
C GLU A 239 26.95 22.70 7.45
N GLN A 240 26.29 23.43 8.35
CA GLN A 240 25.83 22.88 9.64
C GLN A 240 24.80 21.77 9.42
N THR A 241 23.83 21.98 8.52
CA THR A 241 22.85 20.95 8.13
C THR A 241 23.53 19.75 7.49
N LYS A 242 24.47 19.97 6.57
CA LYS A 242 25.25 18.88 5.91
C LYS A 242 26.04 18.08 6.94
N GLN A 243 26.68 18.74 7.90
CA GLN A 243 27.42 18.10 8.98
C GLN A 243 26.50 17.27 9.89
N LEU A 244 25.36 17.82 10.31
CA LEU A 244 24.36 17.15 11.13
C LEU A 244 23.79 15.90 10.43
N LEU A 245 23.48 15.99 9.13
CA LEU A 245 23.06 14.84 8.33
C LEU A 245 24.18 13.79 8.18
N ARG A 246 25.46 14.19 8.00
CA ARG A 246 26.60 13.25 7.94
C ARG A 246 26.86 12.52 9.26
N GLN A 247 26.44 13.07 10.39
CA GLN A 247 26.53 12.42 11.70
C GLN A 247 25.48 11.31 11.89
N GLY A 248 24.43 11.27 11.06
CA GLY A 248 23.39 10.23 11.13
C GLY A 248 22.46 10.38 12.32
N LYS A 249 22.20 11.62 12.76
CA LYS A 249 21.37 11.93 13.94
C LYS A 249 19.97 12.40 13.58
N VAL A 250 19.56 12.29 12.32
CA VAL A 250 18.21 12.67 11.88
C VAL A 250 17.38 11.44 11.61
N MET A 251 16.14 11.45 12.07
CA MET A 251 15.11 10.53 11.66
C MET A 251 14.17 11.27 10.72
N VAL A 252 14.29 10.97 9.44
CA VAL A 252 13.51 11.56 8.34
C VAL A 252 12.26 10.70 8.14
N LEU A 253 11.11 11.25 8.51
CA LEU A 253 9.79 10.66 8.38
C LEU A 253 9.05 11.39 7.26
N LEU A 254 8.59 10.66 6.25
CA LEU A 254 7.95 11.22 5.07
C LEU A 254 6.59 10.54 4.90
N ASP A 255 5.51 11.31 5.03
CA ASP A 255 4.15 10.79 4.99
C ASP A 255 3.50 11.06 3.62
N GLY A 256 2.93 10.03 2.99
CA GLY A 256 2.07 10.16 1.82
C GLY A 256 2.79 10.20 0.47
N LEU A 257 3.63 9.21 0.12
CA LEU A 257 4.21 9.19 -1.24
C LEU A 257 3.13 9.04 -2.34
N ASP A 258 2.04 8.35 -2.04
CA ASP A 258 0.87 8.22 -2.93
C ASP A 258 0.04 9.51 -3.01
N GLU A 259 0.27 10.45 -2.10
CA GLU A 259 -0.36 11.76 -2.03
C GLU A 259 0.42 12.82 -2.85
N VAL A 260 1.45 12.41 -3.59
CA VAL A 260 2.17 13.24 -4.55
C VAL A 260 1.59 13.02 -5.94
N SER A 261 1.40 14.08 -6.72
CA SER A 261 0.89 13.97 -8.09
C SER A 261 1.74 13.01 -8.93
N SER A 262 1.09 12.23 -9.79
CA SER A 262 1.73 11.17 -10.59
C SER A 262 2.87 11.68 -11.49
N VAL A 263 2.81 12.95 -11.87
CA VAL A 263 3.83 13.66 -12.66
C VAL A 263 5.10 13.93 -11.85
N LEU A 264 4.97 14.16 -10.54
CA LEU A 264 6.06 14.53 -9.64
C LEU A 264 6.62 13.38 -8.84
N GLN A 265 5.83 12.33 -8.65
CA GLN A 265 6.22 11.13 -7.92
C GLN A 265 7.62 10.61 -8.33
N PRO A 266 7.97 10.51 -9.64
CA PRO A 266 9.30 10.09 -10.06
C PRO A 266 10.42 11.05 -9.61
N LYS A 267 10.17 12.36 -9.63
CA LYS A 267 11.14 13.38 -9.20
C LYS A 267 11.40 13.30 -7.69
N VAL A 268 10.33 13.21 -6.91
CA VAL A 268 10.40 13.04 -5.45
C VAL A 268 11.17 11.77 -5.12
N GLN A 269 10.86 10.65 -5.77
CA GLN A 269 11.58 9.39 -5.57
C GLN A 269 13.07 9.47 -5.93
N ASP A 270 13.41 10.07 -7.07
CA ASP A 270 14.80 10.21 -7.51
C ASP A 270 15.59 11.13 -6.58
N GLU A 271 14.96 12.14 -6.02
CA GLU A 271 15.56 12.94 -4.97
C GLU A 271 15.75 12.15 -3.68
N LEU A 272 14.72 11.49 -3.17
CA LEU A 272 14.80 10.67 -1.96
C LEU A 272 15.88 9.60 -2.07
N ARG A 273 15.98 8.94 -3.23
CA ARG A 273 17.04 7.96 -3.52
C ARG A 273 18.43 8.60 -3.44
N ARG A 274 18.62 9.78 -4.05
CA ARG A 274 19.90 10.51 -4.01
C ARG A 274 20.24 10.98 -2.60
N PHE A 275 19.27 11.53 -1.87
CA PHE A 275 19.44 12.06 -0.52
C PHE A 275 19.74 10.94 0.48
N ALA A 276 18.98 9.86 0.47
CA ALA A 276 19.20 8.69 1.33
C ALA A 276 20.54 8.00 1.05
N LYS A 277 21.00 8.01 -0.22
CA LYS A 277 22.33 7.51 -0.58
C LYS A 277 23.45 8.44 -0.10
N GLN A 278 23.25 9.75 -0.16
CA GLN A 278 24.25 10.74 0.26
C GLN A 278 24.41 10.81 1.78
N TYR A 279 23.32 10.64 2.53
CA TYR A 279 23.27 10.74 3.98
C TYR A 279 22.81 9.42 4.62
N ASP A 280 23.57 8.37 4.31
CA ASP A 280 23.25 6.96 4.56
C ASP A 280 23.13 6.55 6.03
N LYS A 281 23.69 7.32 6.96
CA LYS A 281 23.65 7.07 8.41
C LYS A 281 22.35 7.53 9.10
N ASN A 282 21.49 8.27 8.42
CA ASN A 282 20.21 8.72 8.99
C ASN A 282 19.15 7.62 8.88
N ARG A 283 18.11 7.74 9.69
CA ARG A 283 16.94 6.86 9.61
C ARG A 283 15.92 7.45 8.64
N PHE A 284 15.36 6.62 7.78
CA PHE A 284 14.34 7.02 6.82
C PHE A 284 13.12 6.12 6.98
N VAL A 285 11.95 6.74 7.14
CA VAL A 285 10.67 6.04 7.14
C VAL A 285 9.73 6.78 6.19
N LEU A 286 9.23 6.08 5.19
CA LEU A 286 8.38 6.61 4.13
C LEU A 286 7.05 5.87 4.11
N THR A 287 5.90 6.54 4.05
CA THR A 287 4.60 5.85 3.90
C THR A 287 4.12 5.86 2.45
N CYS A 288 3.40 4.80 2.07
CA CYS A 288 2.69 4.73 0.79
C CYS A 288 1.52 3.74 0.85
N ARG A 289 0.52 3.87 -0.02
CA ARG A 289 -0.53 2.85 -0.20
C ARG A 289 0.02 1.55 -0.77
N THR A 290 -0.56 0.41 -0.34
CA THR A 290 -0.21 -0.92 -0.87
C THR A 290 -0.48 -1.08 -2.37
N GLN A 291 -1.38 -0.27 -2.94
CA GLN A 291 -1.75 -0.32 -4.37
C GLN A 291 -0.73 0.38 -5.28
N THR A 292 0.28 1.05 -4.70
CA THR A 292 1.27 1.87 -5.40
C THR A 292 2.66 1.20 -5.35
N THR A 293 2.71 -0.13 -5.44
CA THR A 293 3.93 -0.97 -5.26
C THR A 293 4.99 -0.83 -6.35
N LYS A 294 4.65 -0.25 -7.51
CA LYS A 294 5.58 -0.07 -8.64
C LYS A 294 6.75 0.88 -8.34
N TYR A 295 6.78 1.46 -7.14
CA TYR A 295 7.50 2.71 -6.86
C TYR A 295 8.38 2.69 -5.61
N ILE A 296 8.70 1.51 -5.08
CA ILE A 296 9.59 1.37 -3.91
C ILE A 296 11.02 1.79 -4.30
N PRO A 297 11.62 2.81 -3.65
CA PRO A 297 12.98 3.20 -3.94
C PRO A 297 13.99 2.10 -3.59
N GLU A 298 15.04 1.94 -4.40
CA GLU A 298 16.12 0.99 -4.10
C GLU A 298 16.69 1.21 -2.68
N GLN A 299 16.87 0.12 -1.93
CA GLN A 299 17.38 0.08 -0.54
C GLN A 299 16.37 0.42 0.57
N PHE A 300 15.10 0.72 0.23
CA PHE A 300 14.04 0.77 1.22
C PHE A 300 13.43 -0.60 1.42
N ILE A 301 13.21 -0.97 2.69
CA ILE A 301 12.66 -2.27 3.06
C ILE A 301 11.17 -2.08 3.32
N PRO A 302 10.29 -2.72 2.54
CA PRO A 302 8.87 -2.54 2.70
C PRO A 302 8.36 -3.30 3.93
N ILE A 303 7.57 -2.62 4.75
CA ILE A 303 6.85 -3.18 5.90
C ILE A 303 5.37 -2.82 5.75
N GLU A 304 4.47 -3.66 6.24
CA GLU A 304 3.02 -3.44 6.13
C GLU A 304 2.43 -3.17 7.51
N VAL A 305 1.61 -2.14 7.68
CA VAL A 305 0.91 -1.92 8.94
C VAL A 305 -0.03 -3.10 9.22
N ALA A 306 0.04 -3.66 10.42
CA ALA A 306 -0.75 -4.83 10.79
C ALA A 306 -2.13 -4.44 11.31
N ASP A 307 -3.14 -5.25 10.97
CA ASP A 307 -4.43 -5.20 11.65
C ASP A 307 -4.25 -5.45 13.16
N PHE A 308 -5.08 -4.83 13.98
CA PHE A 308 -5.02 -4.95 15.43
C PHE A 308 -5.23 -6.39 15.89
N LYS A 309 -4.41 -6.83 16.85
CA LYS A 309 -4.71 -8.02 17.66
C LYS A 309 -5.87 -7.75 18.60
N PRO A 310 -6.56 -8.78 19.10
CA PRO A 310 -7.62 -8.61 20.11
C PRO A 310 -7.22 -7.72 21.29
N GLU A 311 -5.98 -7.82 21.77
CA GLU A 311 -5.49 -7.01 22.89
C GLU A 311 -5.31 -5.52 22.50
N GLN A 312 -4.99 -5.25 21.23
CA GLN A 312 -4.89 -3.89 20.70
C GLN A 312 -6.27 -3.28 20.46
N VAL A 313 -7.25 -4.10 20.03
CA VAL A 313 -8.66 -3.69 19.93
C VAL A 313 -9.18 -3.29 21.31
N GLU A 314 -8.92 -4.11 22.34
CA GLU A 314 -9.31 -3.82 23.72
C GLU A 314 -8.67 -2.53 24.23
N SER A 315 -7.37 -2.36 24.00
CA SER A 315 -6.62 -1.17 24.42
C SER A 315 -7.14 0.10 23.73
N PHE A 316 -7.43 0.02 22.43
CA PHE A 316 -8.01 1.14 21.68
C PHE A 316 -9.40 1.49 22.20
N ALA A 317 -10.26 0.49 22.43
CA ALA A 317 -11.60 0.70 22.97
C ALA A 317 -11.55 1.35 24.36
N LEU A 318 -10.66 0.90 25.24
CA LEU A 318 -10.45 1.52 26.54
C LEU A 318 -10.08 3.00 26.41
N ASN A 319 -9.05 3.30 25.61
CA ASN A 319 -8.60 4.67 25.42
C ASN A 319 -9.69 5.56 24.81
N TRP A 320 -10.48 5.01 23.87
CA TRP A 320 -11.63 5.70 23.31
C TRP A 320 -12.67 6.03 24.38
N PHE A 321 -13.12 5.02 25.14
CA PHE A 321 -14.20 5.22 26.11
C PHE A 321 -13.78 6.04 27.32
N THR A 322 -12.55 5.88 27.82
CA THR A 322 -11.99 6.76 28.86
C THR A 322 -11.90 8.21 28.40
N ALA A 323 -11.63 8.47 27.12
CA ALA A 323 -11.59 9.82 26.58
C ALA A 323 -12.97 10.49 26.44
N ILE A 324 -14.08 9.74 26.58
CA ILE A 324 -15.43 10.30 26.44
C ILE A 324 -16.21 10.47 27.74
N VAL A 325 -15.73 9.93 28.85
CA VAL A 325 -16.39 9.95 30.17
C VAL A 325 -15.64 10.83 31.16
N GLU A 326 -16.26 11.13 32.31
CA GLU A 326 -15.64 11.95 33.36
C GLU A 326 -14.71 11.12 34.28
N THR A 327 -14.97 9.82 34.41
CA THR A 327 -14.24 8.93 35.32
C THR A 327 -13.66 7.71 34.60
N PRO A 328 -12.42 7.28 34.91
CA PRO A 328 -11.83 6.09 34.31
C PRO A 328 -12.67 4.82 34.49
N GLU A 329 -13.37 4.69 35.62
CA GLU A 329 -14.21 3.53 35.93
C GLU A 329 -15.41 3.39 34.98
N GLU A 330 -16.03 4.51 34.57
CA GLU A 330 -17.10 4.50 33.58
C GLU A 330 -16.58 4.08 32.20
N GLY A 331 -15.35 4.48 31.85
CA GLY A 331 -14.71 4.13 30.60
C GLY A 331 -14.40 2.64 30.52
N GLU A 332 -13.92 2.06 31.63
CA GLU A 332 -13.70 0.62 31.76
C GLU A 332 -15.02 -0.15 31.61
N ALA A 333 -16.10 0.28 32.26
CA ALA A 333 -17.40 -0.35 32.15
C ALA A 333 -17.98 -0.31 30.72
N LEU A 334 -17.84 0.83 30.02
CA LEU A 334 -18.24 0.95 28.61
C LEU A 334 -17.38 0.05 27.71
N LYS A 335 -16.07 -0.03 27.97
CA LYS A 335 -15.18 -0.96 27.26
C LYS A 335 -15.61 -2.40 27.46
N GLU A 336 -15.89 -2.82 28.70
CA GLU A 336 -16.34 -4.18 28.99
C GLU A 336 -17.64 -4.50 28.24
N HIS A 337 -18.61 -3.58 28.26
CA HIS A 337 -19.87 -3.77 27.54
C HIS A 337 -19.68 -3.80 26.01
N PHE A 338 -18.81 -2.94 25.48
CA PHE A 338 -18.45 -2.95 24.06
C PHE A 338 -17.81 -4.27 23.64
N MET A 339 -16.86 -4.79 24.42
CA MET A 339 -16.17 -6.05 24.11
C MET A 339 -17.12 -7.26 24.19
N GLU A 340 -18.06 -7.25 25.14
CA GLU A 340 -19.15 -8.24 25.22
C GLU A 340 -19.98 -8.23 23.92
N LYS A 341 -20.48 -7.05 23.52
CA LYS A 341 -21.24 -6.89 22.27
C LYS A 341 -20.43 -7.25 21.03
N LEU A 342 -19.16 -6.89 20.97
CA LEU A 342 -18.32 -7.24 19.84
C LEU A 342 -18.16 -8.77 19.72
N GLY A 343 -18.07 -9.48 20.84
CA GLY A 343 -18.06 -10.95 20.88
C GLY A 343 -19.37 -11.60 20.44
N GLU A 344 -20.52 -10.93 20.66
CA GLU A 344 -21.84 -11.37 20.18
C GLU A 344 -22.01 -11.18 18.66
N HIS A 345 -21.20 -10.32 18.02
CA HIS A 345 -21.30 -9.98 16.60
C HIS A 345 -20.00 -10.27 15.82
N PRO A 346 -19.70 -11.54 15.49
CA PRO A 346 -18.44 -11.94 14.86
C PRO A 346 -18.11 -11.22 13.55
N GLN A 347 -19.12 -10.90 12.73
CA GLN A 347 -18.93 -10.19 11.46
C GLN A 347 -18.44 -8.76 11.67
N THR A 348 -18.93 -8.08 12.71
CA THR A 348 -18.50 -6.74 13.12
C THR A 348 -17.14 -6.79 13.79
N ALA A 349 -16.87 -7.83 14.59
CA ALA A 349 -15.55 -8.06 15.19
C ALA A 349 -14.45 -8.25 14.13
N GLU A 350 -14.73 -8.94 13.03
CA GLU A 350 -13.80 -9.13 11.92
C GLU A 350 -13.44 -7.81 11.23
N LEU A 351 -14.37 -6.85 11.19
CA LEU A 351 -14.13 -5.52 10.65
C LEU A 351 -13.37 -4.61 11.63
N ALA A 352 -13.68 -4.72 12.92
CA ALA A 352 -13.15 -3.89 14.01
C ALA A 352 -11.67 -4.17 14.37
N VAL A 353 -10.90 -4.76 13.45
CA VAL A 353 -9.45 -4.96 13.57
C VAL A 353 -8.66 -3.88 12.84
N THR A 354 -9.30 -3.08 11.97
CA THR A 354 -8.66 -1.92 11.35
C THR A 354 -8.97 -0.65 12.13
N PRO A 355 -8.03 0.30 12.30
CA PRO A 355 -8.22 1.46 13.16
C PRO A 355 -9.46 2.30 12.84
N VAL A 356 -9.77 2.47 11.55
CA VAL A 356 -10.92 3.26 11.10
C VAL A 356 -12.23 2.56 11.37
N LEU A 357 -12.33 1.26 11.09
CA LEU A 357 -13.56 0.50 11.36
C LEU A 357 -13.76 0.31 12.86
N LEU A 358 -12.70 0.12 13.64
CA LEU A 358 -12.79 0.10 15.09
C LEU A 358 -13.28 1.45 15.63
N SER A 359 -12.73 2.56 15.14
CA SER A 359 -13.20 3.91 15.51
C SER A 359 -14.68 4.10 15.19
N LEU A 360 -15.14 3.62 14.03
CA LEU A 360 -16.54 3.70 13.61
C LEU A 360 -17.43 2.86 14.52
N THR A 361 -17.00 1.64 14.85
CA THR A 361 -17.72 0.70 15.71
C THR A 361 -17.83 1.24 17.14
N CYS A 362 -16.75 1.81 17.69
CA CYS A 362 -16.78 2.50 19.00
C CYS A 362 -17.72 3.70 18.99
N TRP A 363 -17.79 4.45 17.89
CA TRP A 363 -18.67 5.61 17.79
C TRP A 363 -20.15 5.23 17.66
N ILE A 364 -20.48 4.20 16.89
CA ILE A 364 -21.85 3.67 16.80
C ILE A 364 -22.30 3.14 18.16
N PHE A 365 -21.41 2.44 18.87
CA PHE A 365 -21.69 1.97 20.21
C PHE A 365 -21.88 3.11 21.22
N GLU A 366 -21.05 4.16 21.17
CA GLU A 366 -21.22 5.37 21.97
C GLU A 366 -22.63 5.96 21.79
N ASP A 367 -23.17 5.94 20.58
CA ASP A 367 -24.46 6.54 20.27
C ASP A 367 -25.66 5.67 20.68
N SER A 368 -25.60 4.37 20.42
CA SER A 368 -26.76 3.47 20.49
C SER A 368 -26.65 2.37 21.54
N GLN A 369 -25.46 2.13 22.10
CA GLN A 369 -25.10 0.98 22.95
C GLN A 369 -25.43 -0.38 22.30
N CYS A 370 -25.62 -0.40 20.99
CA CYS A 370 -25.83 -1.58 20.17
C CYS A 370 -24.76 -1.61 19.09
N LEU A 371 -24.42 -2.81 18.62
CA LEU A 371 -23.57 -2.98 17.44
C LEU A 371 -24.40 -3.53 16.28
N PRO A 372 -24.15 -3.06 15.06
CA PRO A 372 -24.79 -3.62 13.88
C PRO A 372 -24.43 -5.10 13.70
N GLU A 373 -25.39 -5.89 13.23
CA GLU A 373 -25.18 -7.32 12.95
C GLU A 373 -24.47 -7.53 11.62
N LYS A 374 -24.79 -6.71 10.61
CA LYS A 374 -24.23 -6.79 9.26
C LYS A 374 -23.17 -5.72 9.02
N ARG A 375 -22.23 -6.04 8.13
CA ARG A 375 -21.20 -5.10 7.65
C ARG A 375 -21.81 -3.87 6.98
N SER A 376 -22.83 -4.08 6.15
CA SER A 376 -23.57 -3.00 5.49
C SER A 376 -24.24 -2.03 6.47
N ASP A 377 -24.76 -2.55 7.58
CA ASP A 377 -25.41 -1.76 8.62
C ASP A 377 -24.37 -0.89 9.34
N LEU A 378 -23.18 -1.41 9.62
CA LEU A 378 -22.04 -0.65 10.15
C LEU A 378 -21.68 0.54 9.25
N TYR A 379 -21.59 0.33 7.94
CA TYR A 379 -21.30 1.41 7.00
C TYR A 379 -22.44 2.42 6.89
N ARG A 380 -23.69 1.94 6.91
CA ARG A 380 -24.88 2.80 6.88
C ARG A 380 -24.94 3.70 8.10
N GLU A 381 -24.91 3.13 9.29
CA GLU A 381 -24.98 3.87 10.55
C GLU A 381 -23.78 4.78 10.72
N GLY A 382 -22.59 4.30 10.36
CA GLY A 382 -21.38 5.13 10.35
C GLY A 382 -21.48 6.35 9.44
N LEU A 383 -22.03 6.18 8.23
CA LEU A 383 -22.27 7.27 7.30
C LEU A 383 -23.35 8.23 7.83
N ASP A 384 -24.40 7.71 8.46
CA ASP A 384 -25.47 8.50 9.09
C ASP A 384 -24.91 9.36 10.22
N LEU A 385 -24.02 8.82 11.04
CA LEU A 385 -23.34 9.56 12.10
C LEU A 385 -22.43 10.66 11.52
N LEU A 386 -21.62 10.33 10.51
CA LEU A 386 -20.72 11.28 9.84
C LEU A 386 -21.47 12.45 9.20
N LEU A 387 -22.59 12.17 8.54
CA LEU A 387 -23.38 13.16 7.80
C LEU A 387 -24.44 13.88 8.65
N GLY A 388 -24.96 13.23 9.69
CA GLY A 388 -26.08 13.70 10.51
C GLY A 388 -25.69 14.43 11.79
N GLN A 389 -24.66 13.97 12.52
CA GLN A 389 -24.35 14.54 13.85
C GLN A 389 -23.60 15.87 13.83
N TRP A 390 -23.21 16.38 12.64
CA TRP A 390 -22.58 17.69 12.52
C TRP A 390 -23.54 18.84 12.88
N ASP A 391 -24.82 18.73 12.49
CA ASP A 391 -25.81 19.80 12.66
C ASP A 391 -26.30 19.91 14.13
N ASP A 392 -26.43 18.78 14.84
CA ASP A 392 -27.13 18.74 16.14
C ASP A 392 -26.24 18.91 17.38
N ARG A 393 -25.00 18.39 17.38
CA ARG A 393 -24.19 18.29 18.62
C ARG A 393 -23.29 19.49 18.90
N ARG A 394 -23.13 20.42 17.96
CA ARG A 394 -22.10 21.48 18.11
C ARG A 394 -22.60 22.90 18.24
N GLY A 395 -23.87 23.24 17.96
CA GLY A 395 -24.38 24.61 18.14
C GLY A 395 -23.51 25.71 17.49
N ILE A 396 -22.63 25.33 16.56
CA ILE A 396 -21.61 26.18 15.96
C ILE A 396 -22.06 26.40 14.51
N ASN A 397 -22.70 27.56 14.30
CA ASN A 397 -22.76 28.22 13.00
C ASN A 397 -21.32 28.57 12.57
N ARG A 398 -20.59 27.61 12.00
CA ARG A 398 -19.47 27.95 11.12
C ARG A 398 -20.06 28.33 9.76
N GLU A 399 -19.50 29.36 9.16
CA GLU A 399 -19.79 29.78 7.79
C GLU A 399 -19.40 28.63 6.85
N THR A 400 -20.36 27.78 6.49
CA THR A 400 -20.17 26.78 5.44
C THR A 400 -19.82 27.52 4.16
N LYS A 401 -18.77 27.09 3.45
CA LYS A 401 -18.37 27.69 2.17
C LYS A 401 -19.49 27.62 1.11
N SER A 402 -20.39 26.64 1.23
CA SER A 402 -21.55 26.45 0.36
C SER A 402 -22.88 26.44 1.11
N GLU A 403 -23.72 27.45 0.86
CA GLU A 403 -25.11 27.47 1.33
C GLU A 403 -25.95 26.38 0.64
N ILE A 404 -25.59 25.99 -0.59
CA ILE A 404 -26.25 24.90 -1.33
C ILE A 404 -26.08 23.58 -0.58
N TYR A 405 -24.84 23.25 -0.18
CA TYR A 405 -24.57 22.00 0.55
C TYR A 405 -25.27 21.97 1.91
N ARG A 406 -25.33 23.12 2.59
CA ARG A 406 -26.01 23.26 3.88
C ARG A 406 -27.50 22.90 3.79
N GLN A 407 -28.17 23.25 2.69
CA GLN A 407 -29.60 23.02 2.49
C GLN A 407 -29.93 21.58 2.10
N LEU A 408 -28.93 20.77 1.73
CA LEU A 408 -29.15 19.35 1.44
C LEU A 408 -29.53 18.59 2.71
N THR A 409 -30.62 17.83 2.61
CA THR A 409 -31.00 16.81 3.60
C THR A 409 -29.96 15.70 3.67
N LEU A 410 -29.99 14.91 4.75
CA LEU A 410 -29.12 13.74 4.91
C LEU A 410 -29.19 12.79 3.69
N GLU A 411 -30.39 12.51 3.18
CA GLU A 411 -30.54 11.64 2.02
C GLU A 411 -30.02 12.27 0.72
N GLU A 412 -30.20 13.57 0.50
CA GLU A 412 -29.62 14.27 -0.67
C GLU A 412 -28.08 14.28 -0.61
N ARG A 413 -27.49 14.47 0.58
CA ARG A 413 -26.03 14.33 0.79
C ARG A 413 -25.56 12.93 0.41
N LYS A 414 -26.26 11.89 0.86
CA LYS A 414 -25.93 10.51 0.50
C LYS A 414 -26.12 10.22 -0.99
N GLN A 415 -27.16 10.78 -1.63
CA GLN A 415 -27.38 10.62 -3.08
C GLN A 415 -26.26 11.25 -3.89
N LEU A 416 -25.82 12.46 -3.52
CA LEU A 416 -24.66 13.12 -4.13
C LEU A 416 -23.39 12.28 -4.00
N LEU A 417 -23.11 11.78 -2.79
CA LEU A 417 -21.93 10.94 -2.54
C LEU A 417 -22.00 9.61 -3.29
N SER A 418 -23.17 8.96 -3.34
CA SER A 418 -23.39 7.75 -4.15
C SER A 418 -23.18 8.00 -5.63
N TYR A 419 -23.65 9.14 -6.15
CA TYR A 419 -23.45 9.53 -7.54
C TYR A 419 -21.96 9.70 -7.88
N LEU A 420 -21.21 10.41 -7.02
CA LEU A 420 -19.75 10.56 -7.17
C LEU A 420 -19.03 9.21 -7.11
N ALA A 421 -19.40 8.37 -6.14
CA ALA A 421 -18.80 7.06 -5.95
C ALA A 421 -19.00 6.17 -7.18
N VAL A 422 -20.23 6.03 -7.69
CA VAL A 422 -20.53 5.22 -8.88
C VAL A 422 -19.78 5.72 -10.12
N ARG A 423 -19.86 7.03 -10.42
CA ARG A 423 -19.17 7.61 -11.59
C ARG A 423 -17.68 7.33 -11.58
N LYS A 424 -17.06 7.38 -10.39
CA LYS A 424 -15.64 7.09 -10.25
C LYS A 424 -15.35 5.60 -10.33
N PHE A 425 -16.17 4.77 -9.69
CA PHE A 425 -15.95 3.33 -9.61
C PHE A 425 -16.08 2.60 -10.95
N GLU A 426 -16.79 3.19 -11.92
CA GLU A 426 -16.85 2.70 -13.29
C GLU A 426 -15.52 2.84 -14.06
N GLN A 427 -14.62 3.74 -13.63
CA GLN A 427 -13.32 3.99 -14.26
C GLN A 427 -12.28 2.95 -13.83
N THR A 428 -12.22 1.83 -14.54
CA THR A 428 -11.40 0.66 -14.17
C THR A 428 -9.91 0.96 -13.94
N GLU A 429 -9.32 1.90 -14.68
CA GLU A 429 -7.90 2.27 -14.52
C GLU A 429 -7.63 3.19 -13.32
N ASN A 430 -8.63 3.98 -12.88
CA ASN A 430 -8.53 4.91 -11.76
C ASN A 430 -9.89 5.08 -11.07
N PHE A 431 -10.24 4.11 -10.22
CA PHE A 431 -11.53 4.08 -9.53
C PHE A 431 -11.51 4.77 -8.15
N VAL A 432 -10.41 5.45 -7.77
CA VAL A 432 -10.22 6.01 -6.41
C VAL A 432 -9.95 7.51 -6.40
N LEU A 433 -9.09 8.01 -7.29
CA LEU A 433 -8.55 9.38 -7.23
C LEU A 433 -9.21 10.29 -8.25
N PHE A 434 -9.87 11.34 -7.79
CA PHE A 434 -10.45 12.39 -8.62
C PHE A 434 -9.47 13.53 -8.83
N ASP A 435 -9.46 14.11 -10.02
CA ASP A 435 -8.97 15.48 -10.17
C ASP A 435 -10.05 16.46 -9.65
N LYS A 436 -9.67 17.62 -9.10
CA LYS A 436 -10.63 18.60 -8.56
C LYS A 436 -11.68 19.00 -9.60
N ALA A 437 -11.25 19.20 -10.84
CA ALA A 437 -12.13 19.52 -11.96
C ALA A 437 -13.14 18.39 -12.25
N GLU A 438 -12.71 17.12 -12.16
CA GLU A 438 -13.58 15.96 -12.34
C GLU A 438 -14.63 15.88 -11.23
N ALA A 439 -14.21 15.95 -9.96
CA ALA A 439 -15.11 15.94 -8.81
C ALA A 439 -16.12 17.10 -8.87
N CYS A 440 -15.65 18.31 -9.20
CA CYS A 440 -16.49 19.49 -9.41
C CYS A 440 -17.49 19.28 -10.56
N SER A 441 -17.06 18.69 -11.68
CA SER A 441 -17.95 18.39 -12.81
C SER A 441 -19.09 17.45 -12.39
N TYR A 442 -18.80 16.40 -11.63
CA TYR A 442 -19.82 15.48 -11.15
C TYR A 442 -20.78 16.10 -10.14
N ILE A 443 -20.26 16.93 -9.22
CA ILE A 443 -21.10 17.69 -8.28
C ILE A 443 -22.01 18.67 -9.04
N ALA A 444 -21.46 19.39 -10.00
CA ALA A 444 -22.19 20.33 -10.85
C ALA A 444 -23.29 19.62 -11.65
N GLU A 445 -23.00 18.46 -12.24
CA GLU A 445 -23.98 17.65 -12.97
C GLU A 445 -25.12 17.18 -12.06
N HIS A 446 -24.79 16.64 -10.88
CA HIS A 446 -25.79 16.08 -9.97
C HIS A 446 -26.69 17.15 -9.35
N LEU A 447 -26.10 18.25 -8.86
CA LEU A 447 -26.83 19.34 -8.20
C LEU A 447 -27.40 20.38 -9.18
N GLN A 448 -27.05 20.28 -10.47
CA GLN A 448 -27.43 21.25 -11.52
C GLN A 448 -26.96 22.69 -11.19
N ILE A 449 -25.70 22.81 -10.75
CA ILE A 449 -25.07 24.07 -10.35
C ILE A 449 -23.86 24.40 -11.23
N SER A 450 -23.29 25.60 -11.09
CA SER A 450 -22.07 25.97 -11.80
C SER A 450 -20.83 25.25 -11.24
N THR A 451 -19.77 25.15 -12.05
CA THR A 451 -18.49 24.56 -11.62
C THR A 451 -17.86 25.34 -10.47
N GLU A 452 -18.04 26.66 -10.40
CA GLU A 452 -17.56 27.50 -9.30
C GLU A 452 -18.26 27.14 -7.97
N GLU A 453 -19.58 27.02 -7.98
CA GLU A 453 -20.36 26.61 -6.81
C GLU A 453 -20.05 25.16 -6.39
N SER A 454 -19.77 24.29 -7.36
CA SER A 454 -19.42 22.89 -7.08
C SER A 454 -18.10 22.73 -6.32
N GLY A 455 -17.12 23.63 -6.54
CA GLY A 455 -15.88 23.66 -5.77
C GLY A 455 -16.13 23.98 -4.30
N ALA A 456 -17.01 24.94 -4.02
CA ALA A 456 -17.40 25.27 -2.65
C ALA A 456 -18.15 24.12 -1.96
N VAL A 457 -18.95 23.34 -2.71
CA VAL A 457 -19.61 22.13 -2.21
C VAL A 457 -18.59 21.05 -1.87
N LEU A 458 -17.62 20.77 -2.75
CA LEU A 458 -16.55 19.79 -2.52
C LEU A 458 -15.77 20.10 -1.24
N GLU A 459 -15.34 21.36 -1.09
CA GLU A 459 -14.63 21.82 0.10
C GLU A 459 -15.50 21.73 1.36
N SER A 460 -16.81 22.01 1.25
CA SER A 460 -17.75 21.86 2.38
C SER A 460 -17.89 20.40 2.82
N ILE A 461 -18.00 19.44 1.89
CA ILE A 461 -18.05 18.00 2.21
C ILE A 461 -16.80 17.59 3.01
N SER A 462 -15.63 18.06 2.57
CA SER A 462 -14.35 17.78 3.22
C SER A 462 -14.27 18.35 4.63
N GLU A 463 -14.52 19.66 4.77
CA GLU A 463 -14.38 20.38 6.03
C GLU A 463 -15.41 19.95 7.07
N GLN A 464 -16.62 19.56 6.64
CA GLN A 464 -17.70 19.19 7.55
C GLN A 464 -17.68 17.73 7.95
N HIS A 465 -17.40 16.81 7.01
CA HIS A 465 -17.57 15.38 7.25
C HIS A 465 -16.27 14.58 7.09
N GLY A 466 -15.28 15.08 6.35
CA GLY A 466 -14.05 14.34 6.06
C GLY A 466 -14.28 13.05 5.25
N ILE A 467 -15.41 12.95 4.54
CA ILE A 467 -15.74 11.81 3.68
C ILE A 467 -14.98 11.92 2.35
N LEU A 468 -14.87 13.13 1.80
CA LEU A 468 -13.96 13.44 0.71
C LEU A 468 -12.80 14.25 1.26
N VAL A 469 -11.59 13.92 0.83
CA VAL A 469 -10.37 14.58 1.29
C VAL A 469 -9.46 14.88 0.11
N GLU A 470 -8.81 16.03 0.18
CA GLU A 470 -7.73 16.39 -0.73
C GLU A 470 -6.50 15.57 -0.32
N GLN A 471 -6.07 14.69 -1.22
CA GLN A 471 -4.92 13.81 -1.05
C GLN A 471 -3.65 14.54 -1.49
N ALA A 472 -3.69 15.20 -2.65
CA ALA A 472 -2.62 16.03 -3.20
C ALA A 472 -3.21 17.36 -3.67
N HIS A 473 -2.37 18.32 -4.08
CA HIS A 473 -2.85 19.54 -4.72
C HIS A 473 -3.84 19.22 -5.86
N GLU A 474 -5.09 19.63 -5.71
CA GLU A 474 -6.19 19.37 -6.65
C GLU A 474 -6.50 17.89 -6.91
N ILE A 475 -6.01 16.95 -6.10
CA ILE A 475 -6.34 15.52 -6.19
C ILE A 475 -7.14 15.11 -4.97
N TRP A 476 -8.30 14.50 -5.20
CA TRP A 476 -9.30 14.19 -4.20
C TRP A 476 -9.60 12.69 -4.15
N SER A 477 -10.07 12.19 -3.01
CA SER A 477 -10.62 10.83 -2.91
C SER A 477 -11.64 10.73 -1.80
N PHE A 478 -12.39 9.62 -1.77
CA PHE A 478 -13.02 9.20 -0.53
C PHE A 478 -11.94 8.94 0.53
N SER A 479 -12.22 9.29 1.78
CA SER A 479 -11.29 9.08 2.90
C SER A 479 -11.00 7.60 3.11
N HIS A 480 -11.99 6.74 2.82
CA HIS A 480 -11.85 5.29 2.85
C HIS A 480 -12.57 4.62 1.68
N LEU A 481 -11.94 3.58 1.13
CA LEU A 481 -12.49 2.77 0.03
C LEU A 481 -13.80 2.07 0.43
N THR A 482 -13.91 1.60 1.68
CA THR A 482 -15.13 0.95 2.18
C THR A 482 -16.35 1.85 2.12
N PHE A 483 -16.21 3.16 2.41
CA PHE A 483 -17.30 4.11 2.23
C PHE A 483 -17.65 4.30 0.76
N GLN A 484 -16.66 4.34 -0.12
CA GLN A 484 -16.90 4.40 -1.56
C GLN A 484 -17.64 3.15 -2.06
N GLU A 485 -17.18 1.95 -1.73
CA GLU A 485 -17.81 0.67 -2.11
C GLU A 485 -19.24 0.57 -1.60
N TYR A 486 -19.47 0.95 -0.33
CA TYR A 486 -20.81 1.04 0.22
C TYR A 486 -21.68 2.02 -0.56
N LEU A 487 -21.20 3.24 -0.82
CA LEU A 487 -21.93 4.25 -1.59
C LEU A 487 -22.22 3.82 -3.03
N VAL A 488 -21.32 3.05 -3.67
CA VAL A 488 -21.50 2.43 -4.99
C VAL A 488 -22.58 1.35 -4.94
N SER A 489 -22.66 0.57 -3.86
CA SER A 489 -23.67 -0.50 -3.71
C SER A 489 -25.11 0.03 -3.65
N ARG A 490 -25.31 1.23 -3.10
CA ARG A 490 -26.65 1.79 -2.77
C ARG A 490 -27.62 1.83 -3.94
N PRO A 491 -27.27 2.37 -5.12
CA PRO A 491 -28.21 2.47 -6.23
C PRO A 491 -28.68 1.11 -6.74
N PHE A 492 -27.83 0.07 -6.68
CA PHE A 492 -28.16 -1.25 -7.21
C PHE A 492 -29.28 -1.93 -6.43
N TYR A 493 -29.21 -1.94 -5.09
CA TYR A 493 -30.28 -2.53 -4.27
C TYR A 493 -31.49 -1.62 -4.07
N THR A 494 -31.37 -0.32 -4.31
CA THR A 494 -32.52 0.61 -4.24
C THR A 494 -33.38 0.54 -5.50
N SER A 495 -32.77 0.31 -6.66
CA SER A 495 -33.44 0.28 -7.97
C SER A 495 -33.60 -1.13 -8.57
N ASN A 496 -33.12 -2.16 -7.87
CA ASN A 496 -33.02 -3.53 -8.37
C ASN A 496 -32.30 -3.63 -9.73
N ASN A 497 -31.26 -2.82 -9.92
CA ASN A 497 -30.48 -2.79 -11.16
C ASN A 497 -29.44 -3.93 -11.22
N TRP A 498 -29.91 -5.17 -11.14
CA TRP A 498 -29.07 -6.37 -11.09
C TRP A 498 -28.25 -6.57 -12.35
N LYS A 499 -28.81 -6.18 -13.50
CA LYS A 499 -28.17 -6.35 -14.80
C LYS A 499 -26.87 -5.57 -14.90
N ASP A 500 -26.91 -4.29 -14.53
CA ASP A 500 -25.72 -3.45 -14.61
C ASP A 500 -24.67 -3.85 -13.56
N LEU A 501 -25.10 -4.30 -12.38
CA LEU A 501 -24.18 -4.85 -11.37
C LEU A 501 -23.48 -6.12 -11.86
N ALA A 502 -24.23 -7.05 -12.44
CA ALA A 502 -23.70 -8.31 -12.95
C ALA A 502 -22.65 -8.09 -14.05
N ARG A 503 -22.85 -7.08 -14.90
CA ARG A 503 -21.91 -6.62 -15.93
C ARG A 503 -20.67 -5.93 -15.36
N GLN A 504 -20.48 -5.85 -14.05
CA GLN A 504 -19.22 -5.43 -13.46
C GLN A 504 -18.48 -6.57 -12.79
N LEU A 505 -19.09 -7.76 -12.64
CA LEU A 505 -18.53 -8.85 -11.84
C LEU A 505 -17.25 -9.47 -12.44
N TYR A 506 -16.97 -9.23 -13.73
CA TYR A 506 -15.67 -9.60 -14.32
C TYR A 506 -14.53 -8.70 -13.82
N LYS A 507 -14.84 -7.52 -13.27
CA LYS A 507 -13.87 -6.62 -12.67
C LYS A 507 -13.70 -6.97 -11.21
N GLU A 508 -12.49 -7.37 -10.85
CA GLU A 508 -12.17 -7.89 -9.52
C GLU A 508 -12.56 -6.93 -8.37
N HIS A 509 -12.38 -5.61 -8.55
CA HIS A 509 -12.69 -4.59 -7.56
C HIS A 509 -14.20 -4.44 -7.26
N TRP A 510 -15.10 -5.03 -8.05
CA TRP A 510 -16.56 -4.98 -7.82
C TRP A 510 -17.06 -6.07 -6.86
N LYS A 511 -16.21 -7.01 -6.46
CA LYS A 511 -16.59 -8.09 -5.54
C LYS A 511 -17.21 -7.57 -4.24
N GLU A 512 -16.58 -6.59 -3.60
CA GLU A 512 -17.07 -6.05 -2.32
C GLU A 512 -18.40 -5.32 -2.50
N VAL A 513 -18.57 -4.58 -3.60
CA VAL A 513 -19.86 -3.95 -3.95
C VAL A 513 -20.96 -5.00 -4.08
N PHE A 514 -20.68 -6.15 -4.70
CA PHE A 514 -21.64 -7.23 -4.85
C PHE A 514 -22.06 -7.84 -3.50
N LEU A 515 -21.10 -8.07 -2.61
CA LEU A 515 -21.37 -8.54 -1.23
C LEU A 515 -22.23 -7.54 -0.45
N LEU A 516 -21.94 -6.25 -0.57
CA LEU A 516 -22.74 -5.20 0.06
C LEU A 516 -24.16 -5.13 -0.50
N VAL A 517 -24.36 -5.41 -1.79
CA VAL A 517 -25.70 -5.51 -2.39
C VAL A 517 -26.46 -6.71 -1.84
N ILE A 518 -25.81 -7.87 -1.68
CA ILE A 518 -26.40 -9.07 -1.06
C ILE A 518 -26.90 -8.77 0.34
N ASP A 519 -26.11 -8.08 1.15
CA ASP A 519 -26.47 -7.78 2.54
C ASP A 519 -27.72 -6.88 2.67
N ASN A 520 -28.00 -6.05 1.66
CA ASN A 520 -29.07 -5.04 1.67
C ASN A 520 -30.29 -5.39 0.83
N THR A 521 -30.21 -6.35 -0.10
CA THR A 521 -31.35 -6.72 -0.95
C THR A 521 -32.29 -7.72 -0.29
N GLN A 522 -33.57 -7.64 -0.65
CA GLN A 522 -34.58 -8.64 -0.27
C GLN A 522 -34.82 -9.68 -1.38
N ASP A 523 -34.32 -9.44 -2.60
CA ASP A 523 -34.56 -10.27 -3.78
C ASP A 523 -33.26 -10.94 -4.27
N LEU A 524 -32.71 -11.81 -3.42
CA LEU A 524 -31.47 -12.55 -3.71
C LEU A 524 -31.63 -13.50 -4.90
N ASP A 525 -32.77 -14.17 -5.01
CA ASP A 525 -33.11 -15.05 -6.13
C ASP A 525 -32.99 -14.33 -7.47
N ALA A 526 -33.60 -13.14 -7.61
CA ALA A 526 -33.50 -12.39 -8.86
C ALA A 526 -32.09 -11.86 -9.11
N LEU A 527 -31.39 -11.39 -8.07
CA LEU A 527 -30.00 -10.93 -8.18
C LEU A 527 -29.10 -12.03 -8.74
N PHE A 528 -29.12 -13.21 -8.11
CA PHE A 528 -28.24 -14.31 -8.49
C PHE A 528 -28.60 -14.90 -9.85
N ARG A 529 -29.89 -15.09 -10.17
CA ARG A 529 -30.31 -15.55 -11.51
C ARG A 529 -29.93 -14.57 -12.61
N THR A 530 -30.13 -13.27 -12.38
CA THR A 530 -29.72 -12.23 -13.35
C THR A 530 -28.20 -12.22 -13.52
N THR A 531 -27.47 -12.36 -12.42
CA THR A 531 -26.01 -12.39 -12.43
C THR A 531 -25.48 -13.57 -13.22
N LYS A 532 -26.00 -14.77 -12.95
CA LYS A 532 -25.67 -15.98 -13.72
C LYS A 532 -25.96 -15.79 -15.21
N HIS A 533 -27.13 -15.23 -15.54
CA HIS A 533 -27.52 -14.99 -16.93
C HIS A 533 -26.55 -14.04 -17.66
N GLU A 534 -26.17 -12.91 -17.06
CA GLU A 534 -25.24 -11.97 -17.70
C GLU A 534 -23.82 -12.57 -17.82
N ILE A 535 -23.38 -13.38 -16.85
CA ILE A 535 -22.10 -14.10 -16.94
C ILE A 535 -22.12 -15.08 -18.12
N ASP A 536 -23.20 -15.82 -18.32
CA ASP A 536 -23.30 -16.78 -19.44
C ASP A 536 -23.31 -16.07 -20.80
N LEU A 537 -23.99 -14.92 -20.89
CA LEU A 537 -24.00 -14.09 -22.10
C LEU A 537 -22.62 -13.49 -22.41
N TYR A 538 -21.73 -13.37 -21.42
CA TYR A 538 -20.38 -12.85 -21.65
C TYR A 538 -19.63 -13.65 -22.71
N LEU A 539 -19.86 -14.96 -22.78
CA LEU A 539 -19.25 -15.87 -23.75
C LEU A 539 -20.22 -16.34 -24.85
N GLU A 540 -21.14 -15.49 -25.32
CA GLU A 540 -22.15 -15.86 -26.34
C GLU A 540 -21.57 -16.24 -27.72
N ASP A 541 -20.34 -15.83 -28.03
CA ASP A 541 -19.72 -16.08 -29.34
C ASP A 541 -19.59 -17.59 -29.64
N GLU A 542 -19.85 -17.98 -30.90
CA GLU A 542 -19.88 -19.39 -31.34
C GLU A 542 -18.60 -20.17 -30.95
N LYS A 543 -17.44 -19.53 -31.05
CA LYS A 543 -16.15 -20.11 -30.69
C LYS A 543 -16.07 -20.48 -29.20
N PHE A 544 -16.54 -19.61 -28.31
CA PHE A 544 -16.59 -19.90 -26.87
C PHE A 544 -17.66 -20.94 -26.55
N GLN A 545 -18.80 -20.94 -27.24
CA GLN A 545 -19.83 -21.95 -27.06
C GLN A 545 -19.35 -23.36 -27.45
N CYS A 546 -18.56 -23.48 -28.54
CA CYS A 546 -17.88 -24.74 -28.88
C CYS A 546 -16.87 -25.17 -27.80
N PHE A 547 -16.13 -24.21 -27.25
CA PHE A 547 -15.20 -24.46 -26.15
C PHE A 547 -15.91 -24.94 -24.88
N LEU A 548 -16.97 -24.26 -24.44
CA LEU A 548 -17.77 -24.66 -23.27
C LEU A 548 -18.44 -26.03 -23.46
N SER A 549 -18.86 -26.35 -24.70
CA SER A 549 -19.34 -27.69 -25.05
C SER A 549 -18.28 -28.77 -24.86
N TRP A 550 -17.02 -28.47 -25.21
CA TRP A 550 -15.90 -29.36 -24.92
C TRP A 550 -15.62 -29.46 -23.42
N VAL A 551 -15.63 -28.35 -22.68
CA VAL A 551 -15.45 -28.35 -21.21
C VAL A 551 -16.49 -29.26 -20.54
N SER A 552 -17.76 -29.12 -20.91
CA SER A 552 -18.85 -29.97 -20.41
C SER A 552 -18.63 -31.45 -20.75
N ARG A 553 -18.24 -31.76 -21.99
CA ARG A 553 -17.92 -33.14 -22.39
C ARG A 553 -16.73 -33.72 -21.64
N LYS A 554 -15.64 -32.96 -21.47
CA LYS A 554 -14.45 -33.37 -20.73
C LYS A 554 -14.78 -33.60 -19.25
N ALA A 555 -15.58 -32.74 -18.64
CA ALA A 555 -16.06 -32.92 -17.28
C ALA A 555 -16.77 -34.27 -17.09
N ASN A 556 -17.61 -34.67 -18.04
CA ASN A 556 -18.32 -35.96 -18.02
C ASN A 556 -17.42 -37.19 -18.21
N THR A 557 -16.14 -37.02 -18.57
CA THR A 557 -15.19 -38.14 -18.64
C THR A 557 -14.65 -38.55 -17.27
N PHE A 558 -14.67 -37.63 -16.30
CA PHE A 558 -14.31 -37.87 -14.92
C PHE A 558 -15.43 -38.68 -14.25
N LYS A 559 -15.18 -39.93 -13.86
CA LYS A 559 -16.17 -40.83 -13.26
C LYS A 559 -16.12 -40.81 -11.73
N TYR A 560 -16.08 -39.62 -11.14
CA TYR A 560 -15.93 -39.41 -9.69
C TYR A 560 -17.20 -38.81 -9.08
N SER A 561 -17.39 -38.93 -7.76
CA SER A 561 -18.61 -38.51 -7.07
C SER A 561 -18.76 -37.00 -6.84
N TYR A 562 -18.07 -36.14 -7.61
CA TYR A 562 -18.12 -34.69 -7.43
C TYR A 562 -19.28 -34.04 -8.19
N GLN A 563 -19.62 -32.82 -7.78
CA GLN A 563 -20.57 -31.98 -8.50
C GLN A 563 -20.08 -31.72 -9.94
N PRO A 564 -20.96 -31.79 -10.95
CA PRO A 564 -20.59 -31.53 -12.34
C PRO A 564 -19.96 -30.14 -12.57
N SER A 565 -20.37 -29.13 -11.79
CA SER A 565 -19.77 -27.78 -11.79
C SER A 565 -18.29 -27.80 -11.45
N SER A 566 -17.91 -28.52 -10.40
CA SER A 566 -16.52 -28.63 -9.94
C SER A 566 -15.64 -29.30 -11.00
N LEU A 567 -16.15 -30.36 -11.65
CA LEU A 567 -15.46 -31.06 -12.74
C LEU A 567 -15.35 -30.20 -14.01
N ARG A 568 -16.35 -29.36 -14.32
CA ARG A 568 -16.27 -28.36 -15.41
C ARG A 568 -15.24 -27.29 -15.11
N ALA A 569 -15.15 -26.82 -13.87
CA ALA A 569 -14.10 -25.87 -13.46
C ALA A 569 -12.71 -26.47 -13.67
N LEU A 570 -12.49 -27.73 -13.29
CA LEU A 570 -11.25 -28.46 -13.59
C LEU A 570 -10.97 -28.59 -15.09
N ALA A 571 -11.95 -29.02 -15.88
CA ALA A 571 -11.80 -29.16 -17.32
C ALA A 571 -11.46 -27.83 -18.01
N LEU A 572 -12.03 -26.72 -17.53
CA LEU A 572 -11.72 -25.38 -17.99
C LEU A 572 -10.28 -24.98 -17.67
N ILE A 573 -9.76 -25.29 -16.47
CA ILE A 573 -8.37 -25.01 -16.08
C ILE A 573 -7.37 -25.73 -16.99
N LEU A 574 -7.65 -26.97 -17.39
CA LEU A 574 -6.82 -27.71 -18.35
C LEU A 574 -6.69 -27.04 -19.73
N ALA A 575 -7.55 -26.08 -20.04
CA ALA A 575 -7.46 -25.31 -21.28
C ALA A 575 -6.46 -24.16 -21.21
N PHE A 576 -6.13 -23.65 -20.02
CA PHE A 576 -5.23 -22.51 -19.84
C PHE A 576 -3.78 -22.96 -19.69
N ASP A 577 -2.87 -22.22 -20.33
CA ASP A 577 -1.42 -22.46 -20.23
C ASP A 577 -0.84 -22.05 -18.86
N ASP A 578 -1.66 -21.40 -18.02
CA ASP A 578 -1.29 -20.83 -16.73
C ASP A 578 -2.20 -21.33 -15.59
N SER A 579 -2.34 -22.65 -15.49
CA SER A 579 -3.30 -23.30 -14.59
C SER A 579 -3.11 -22.98 -13.11
N ASP A 580 -1.91 -22.55 -12.69
CA ASP A 580 -1.59 -22.28 -11.28
C ASP A 580 -2.25 -21.00 -10.75
N SER A 581 -2.75 -20.13 -11.63
CA SER A 581 -3.57 -18.95 -11.26
C SER A 581 -5.06 -19.26 -11.12
N PHE A 582 -5.52 -20.44 -11.54
CA PHE A 582 -6.94 -20.77 -11.65
C PHE A 582 -7.38 -21.87 -10.69
N THR A 583 -6.96 -21.85 -9.43
CA THR A 583 -7.35 -22.89 -8.45
C THR A 583 -8.56 -22.54 -7.61
N GLU A 584 -9.00 -21.28 -7.63
CA GLU A 584 -9.97 -20.75 -6.65
C GLU A 584 -11.41 -21.25 -6.87
N LEU A 585 -11.88 -21.39 -8.11
CA LEU A 585 -13.25 -21.85 -8.40
C LEU A 585 -13.47 -23.34 -8.07
N PRO A 586 -12.57 -24.29 -8.44
CA PRO A 586 -12.68 -25.66 -7.95
C PRO A 586 -12.69 -25.73 -6.42
N TYR A 587 -11.83 -24.93 -5.76
CA TYR A 587 -11.77 -24.88 -4.29
C TYR A 587 -13.11 -24.40 -3.70
N ALA A 588 -13.68 -23.33 -4.25
CA ALA A 588 -14.98 -22.81 -3.83
C ALA A 588 -16.12 -23.82 -4.07
N LEU A 589 -15.98 -24.70 -5.07
CA LEU A 589 -16.91 -25.79 -5.38
C LEU A 589 -16.53 -27.12 -4.71
N GLY A 590 -15.64 -27.10 -3.70
CA GLY A 590 -15.31 -28.25 -2.85
C GLY A 590 -14.22 -29.19 -3.37
N ILE A 591 -13.51 -28.85 -4.45
CA ILE A 591 -12.34 -29.60 -4.94
C ILE A 591 -11.04 -28.94 -4.46
N HIS A 592 -10.30 -29.64 -3.62
CA HIS A 592 -9.01 -29.20 -3.12
C HIS A 592 -7.87 -29.88 -3.90
N LEU A 593 -7.18 -29.12 -4.76
CA LEU A 593 -6.12 -29.65 -5.64
C LEU A 593 -4.73 -29.79 -4.96
N ASN A 594 -4.66 -29.70 -3.63
CA ASN A 594 -3.39 -29.72 -2.90
C ASN A 594 -3.16 -31.06 -2.19
N PHE A 595 -2.06 -31.73 -2.51
CA PHE A 595 -1.67 -33.02 -1.92
C PHE A 595 -1.43 -32.97 -0.41
N ASP A 596 -1.03 -31.81 0.14
CA ASP A 596 -0.68 -31.69 1.57
C ASP A 596 -1.91 -31.63 2.49
N HIS A 597 -3.09 -31.33 1.93
CA HIS A 597 -4.35 -31.19 2.66
C HIS A 597 -5.51 -31.77 1.84
N LEU A 598 -5.63 -33.10 1.82
CA LEU A 598 -6.83 -33.81 1.35
C LEU A 598 -7.91 -33.74 2.45
N PRO A 599 -8.95 -32.90 2.33
CA PRO A 599 -9.97 -32.75 3.38
C PRO A 599 -11.25 -33.54 3.07
N GLY A 600 -11.29 -34.27 1.95
CA GLY A 600 -12.53 -34.81 1.40
C GLY A 600 -13.11 -36.00 2.17
N GLU A 601 -14.41 -36.22 1.96
CA GLU A 601 -15.16 -37.37 2.50
C GLU A 601 -14.68 -38.72 1.91
N ASN A 602 -13.92 -38.70 0.79
CA ASN A 602 -13.44 -39.90 0.09
C ASN A 602 -11.99 -39.76 -0.44
N PRO A 603 -10.97 -39.97 0.41
CA PRO A 603 -9.57 -39.71 0.08
C PRO A 603 -9.00 -40.49 -1.12
N GLU A 604 -9.54 -41.68 -1.40
CA GLU A 604 -9.07 -42.53 -2.50
C GLU A 604 -9.53 -41.98 -3.87
N GLU A 605 -10.77 -41.47 -3.96
CA GLU A 605 -11.26 -40.81 -5.18
C GLU A 605 -10.59 -39.46 -5.40
N ASP A 606 -10.34 -38.71 -4.31
CA ASP A 606 -9.60 -37.45 -4.36
C ASP A 606 -8.18 -37.66 -4.91
N GLU A 607 -7.44 -38.64 -4.39
CA GLU A 607 -6.07 -38.95 -4.84
C GLU A 607 -6.04 -39.33 -6.33
N LEU A 608 -7.01 -40.15 -6.78
CA LEU A 608 -7.11 -40.56 -8.18
C LEU A 608 -7.44 -39.40 -9.12
N LEU A 609 -8.42 -38.55 -8.77
CA LEU A 609 -8.78 -37.38 -9.55
C LEU A 609 -7.61 -36.39 -9.63
N ILE A 610 -6.94 -36.11 -8.51
CA ILE A 610 -5.78 -35.22 -8.46
C ILE A 610 -4.64 -35.78 -9.32
N CYS A 611 -4.38 -37.09 -9.27
CA CYS A 611 -3.38 -37.73 -10.11
C CYS A 611 -3.73 -37.62 -11.60
N GLU A 612 -4.97 -37.93 -11.99
CA GLU A 612 -5.42 -37.82 -13.40
C GLU A 612 -5.37 -36.39 -13.91
N PHE A 613 -5.78 -35.42 -13.10
CA PHE A 613 -5.70 -34.01 -13.41
C PHE A 613 -4.26 -33.51 -13.50
N ALA A 614 -3.39 -33.91 -12.56
CA ALA A 614 -1.98 -33.54 -12.57
C ALA A 614 -1.27 -34.06 -13.83
N VAL A 615 -1.58 -35.30 -14.26
CA VAL A 615 -1.08 -35.86 -15.53
C VAL A 615 -1.52 -34.99 -16.71
N ASP A 616 -2.81 -34.66 -16.82
CA ASP A 616 -3.33 -33.84 -17.92
C ASP A 616 -2.74 -32.42 -17.92
N ARG A 617 -2.63 -31.80 -16.74
CA ARG A 617 -2.03 -30.47 -16.54
C ARG A 617 -0.57 -30.46 -16.98
N ASN A 618 0.21 -31.40 -16.47
CA ASN A 618 1.64 -31.51 -16.74
C ASN A 618 1.93 -31.77 -18.24
N LEU A 619 1.12 -32.62 -18.88
CA LEU A 619 1.20 -32.85 -20.32
C LEU A 619 0.75 -31.63 -21.12
N LYS A 620 -0.25 -30.87 -20.66
CA LYS A 620 -0.66 -29.61 -21.30
C LYS A 620 0.46 -28.57 -21.25
N THR A 621 1.13 -28.41 -20.11
CA THR A 621 2.32 -27.56 -19.98
C THR A 621 3.39 -27.96 -21.00
N ALA A 622 3.63 -29.26 -21.19
CA ALA A 622 4.55 -29.77 -22.20
C ALA A 622 4.16 -29.46 -23.66
N LEU A 623 2.88 -29.20 -23.93
CA LEU A 623 2.36 -28.85 -25.25
C LEU A 623 2.41 -27.34 -25.54
N SER A 624 2.80 -26.49 -24.58
CA SER A 624 2.84 -25.03 -24.72
C SER A 624 3.99 -24.56 -25.63
N PRO A 625 3.72 -23.65 -26.60
CA PRO A 625 4.75 -23.03 -27.41
C PRO A 625 5.72 -22.12 -26.65
N GLN A 626 5.28 -21.51 -25.53
CA GLN A 626 6.11 -20.56 -24.76
C GLN A 626 7.24 -21.28 -23.99
N LEU A 627 7.04 -22.56 -23.67
CA LEU A 627 8.04 -23.44 -23.04
C LEU A 627 9.13 -23.95 -23.99
N ARG A 628 9.16 -23.48 -25.25
CA ARG A 628 10.26 -23.71 -26.21
C ARG A 628 11.65 -23.34 -25.67
N PHE A 629 11.74 -22.60 -24.56
CA PHE A 629 13.01 -22.15 -23.95
C PHE A 629 13.22 -22.56 -22.48
N ALA A 630 12.23 -23.15 -21.78
CA ALA A 630 12.33 -23.58 -20.37
C ALA A 630 12.43 -25.12 -20.24
N VAL A 631 13.25 -25.69 -21.13
CA VAL A 631 13.42 -27.12 -21.45
C VAL A 631 13.92 -28.00 -20.28
N PRO A 632 14.78 -27.57 -19.33
CA PRO A 632 15.34 -28.52 -18.36
C PRO A 632 14.30 -29.11 -17.39
N ILE A 633 13.57 -28.27 -16.63
CA ILE A 633 12.75 -28.76 -15.49
C ILE A 633 11.54 -29.61 -15.95
N VAL A 634 10.86 -29.19 -17.02
CA VAL A 634 9.65 -29.88 -17.52
C VAL A 634 9.99 -31.22 -18.18
N LEU A 635 11.15 -31.32 -18.83
CA LEU A 635 11.62 -32.58 -19.45
C LEU A 635 12.40 -33.47 -18.48
N GLU A 636 12.96 -32.94 -17.39
CA GLU A 636 13.77 -33.68 -16.42
C GLU A 636 12.94 -34.52 -15.43
N GLN A 637 11.77 -34.01 -14.99
CA GLN A 637 11.05 -34.60 -13.86
C GLN A 637 9.58 -34.92 -14.15
N ILE A 638 8.94 -34.12 -14.99
CA ILE A 638 7.48 -34.15 -15.18
C ILE A 638 7.11 -35.10 -16.31
N ILE A 639 7.60 -34.85 -17.54
CA ILE A 639 7.24 -35.68 -18.70
C ILE A 639 7.60 -37.18 -18.56
N PRO A 640 8.78 -37.59 -18.04
CA PRO A 640 9.14 -39.01 -17.94
C PRO A 640 8.21 -39.81 -17.01
N ASN A 641 7.81 -39.23 -15.88
CA ASN A 641 6.95 -39.89 -14.90
C ASN A 641 5.53 -40.07 -15.47
N GLU A 642 5.03 -39.08 -16.19
CA GLU A 642 3.67 -39.03 -16.69
C GLU A 642 3.52 -39.93 -17.90
N LEU A 643 4.51 -39.91 -18.80
CA LEU A 643 4.58 -40.85 -19.92
C LEU A 643 4.81 -42.29 -19.44
N SER A 644 5.56 -42.51 -18.36
CA SER A 644 5.73 -43.84 -17.73
C SER A 644 4.45 -44.35 -17.06
N TYR A 645 3.64 -43.45 -16.52
CA TYR A 645 2.31 -43.78 -16.04
C TYR A 645 1.39 -44.15 -17.21
N LEU A 646 1.37 -43.34 -18.27
CA LEU A 646 0.53 -43.57 -19.45
C LEU A 646 0.96 -44.79 -20.29
N SER A 647 2.24 -45.13 -20.34
CA SER A 647 2.74 -46.31 -21.05
C SER A 647 2.24 -47.63 -20.45
N LYS A 648 1.82 -47.61 -19.18
CA LYS A 648 1.20 -48.75 -18.50
C LYS A 648 -0.29 -48.88 -18.80
N SER A 649 -0.91 -47.87 -19.42
CA SER A 649 -2.32 -47.94 -19.82
C SER A 649 -2.51 -48.87 -21.01
N LYS A 650 -3.53 -49.72 -20.95
CA LYS A 650 -3.87 -50.67 -22.04
C LYS A 650 -4.34 -49.99 -23.33
N GLU A 651 -4.78 -48.75 -23.26
CA GLU A 651 -5.44 -48.06 -24.38
C GLU A 651 -4.49 -47.20 -25.20
N ILE A 652 -3.53 -46.54 -24.54
CA ILE A 652 -2.61 -45.57 -25.15
C ILE A 652 -1.13 -46.01 -25.04
N GLY A 653 -0.84 -47.06 -24.25
CA GLY A 653 0.51 -47.36 -23.81
C GLY A 653 1.51 -47.65 -24.93
N ASP A 654 1.10 -48.42 -25.95
CA ASP A 654 1.95 -48.73 -27.11
C ASP A 654 2.28 -47.50 -27.98
N GLU A 655 1.34 -46.55 -28.10
CA GLU A 655 1.56 -45.32 -28.86
C GLU A 655 2.44 -44.33 -28.08
N ILE A 656 2.30 -44.28 -26.74
CA ILE A 656 3.17 -43.50 -25.86
C ILE A 656 4.58 -44.08 -25.82
N GLN A 657 4.72 -45.40 -25.78
CA GLN A 657 6.04 -46.04 -25.79
C GLN A 657 6.82 -45.69 -27.07
N LYS A 658 6.16 -45.60 -28.22
CA LYS A 658 6.80 -45.12 -29.46
C LYS A 658 7.32 -43.69 -29.36
N LEU A 659 6.63 -42.80 -28.63
CA LEU A 659 7.11 -41.44 -28.39
C LEU A 659 8.29 -41.41 -27.42
N ILE A 660 8.29 -42.28 -26.42
CA ILE A 660 9.42 -42.46 -25.50
C ILE A 660 10.64 -43.00 -26.26
N ASP A 661 10.44 -43.99 -27.12
CA ASP A 661 11.50 -44.61 -27.93
C ASP A 661 12.09 -43.65 -28.99
N ALA A 662 11.34 -42.62 -29.38
CA ALA A 662 11.82 -41.56 -30.28
C ALA A 662 12.78 -40.56 -29.59
N LEU A 663 12.83 -40.56 -28.26
CA LEU A 663 13.73 -39.71 -27.49
C LEU A 663 15.16 -40.28 -27.48
N PRO A 664 16.20 -39.45 -27.39
CA PRO A 664 17.57 -39.93 -27.47
C PRO A 664 17.92 -40.92 -26.34
N ASP A 665 18.64 -42.01 -26.65
CA ASP A 665 19.06 -43.02 -25.67
C ASP A 665 19.80 -42.45 -24.43
N TRP A 666 20.52 -41.35 -24.61
CA TRP A 666 21.23 -40.69 -23.52
C TRP A 666 20.27 -39.94 -22.57
N TRP A 667 19.10 -39.51 -23.05
CA TRP A 667 18.08 -38.85 -22.24
C TRP A 667 17.56 -39.79 -21.14
N LEU A 668 17.16 -41.00 -21.53
CA LEU A 668 16.63 -42.03 -20.62
C LEU A 668 17.66 -42.56 -19.59
N LYS A 669 18.95 -42.35 -19.85
CA LYS A 669 20.06 -42.86 -19.03
C LYS A 669 20.69 -41.80 -18.13
N THR A 670 20.35 -40.52 -18.33
CA THR A 670 20.97 -39.40 -17.60
C THR A 670 20.27 -39.21 -16.26
N ARG A 671 21.00 -39.43 -15.16
CA ARG A 671 20.50 -39.26 -13.79
C ARG A 671 20.80 -37.87 -13.19
N LEU A 672 21.74 -37.12 -13.78
CA LEU A 672 22.14 -35.78 -13.34
C LEU A 672 22.38 -34.93 -14.58
N TRP A 673 21.64 -33.82 -14.68
CA TRP A 673 21.68 -32.93 -15.81
C TRP A 673 22.63 -31.77 -15.54
N GLY A 674 23.59 -31.57 -16.44
CA GLY A 674 24.52 -30.44 -16.43
C GLY A 674 24.30 -29.51 -17.63
N PRO A 675 25.06 -28.40 -17.71
CA PRO A 675 24.96 -27.44 -18.81
C PRO A 675 25.17 -28.08 -20.19
N CYS A 676 26.00 -29.12 -20.27
CA CYS A 676 26.33 -29.84 -21.51
C CYS A 676 25.16 -30.70 -22.01
N GLU A 677 24.44 -31.38 -21.11
CA GLU A 677 23.27 -32.18 -21.41
C GLU A 677 22.09 -31.30 -21.83
N ALA A 678 21.91 -30.16 -21.16
CA ALA A 678 20.91 -29.15 -21.54
C ALA A 678 21.14 -28.60 -22.95
N GLU A 679 22.40 -28.33 -23.31
CA GLU A 679 22.76 -27.85 -24.65
C GLU A 679 22.52 -28.91 -25.74
N LYS A 680 22.87 -30.18 -25.48
CA LYS A 680 22.53 -31.30 -26.37
C LYS A 680 21.03 -31.48 -26.54
N MET A 681 20.27 -31.30 -25.47
CA MET A 681 18.80 -31.38 -25.51
C MET A 681 18.22 -30.24 -26.34
N ASN A 682 18.69 -29.01 -26.15
CA ASN A 682 18.26 -27.87 -26.96
C ASN A 682 18.48 -28.11 -28.47
N VAL A 683 19.63 -28.68 -28.85
CA VAL A 683 19.91 -29.02 -30.25
C VAL A 683 18.95 -30.08 -30.80
N TRP A 684 18.65 -31.12 -30.02
CA TRP A 684 17.69 -32.14 -30.43
C TRP A 684 16.27 -31.54 -30.54
N TRP A 685 15.86 -30.74 -29.56
CA TRP A 685 14.54 -30.13 -29.49
C TRP A 685 14.29 -29.16 -30.65
N GLN A 686 15.29 -28.37 -31.03
CA GLN A 686 15.21 -27.50 -32.22
C GLN A 686 14.97 -28.28 -33.51
N LYS A 687 15.42 -29.54 -33.58
CA LYS A 687 15.35 -30.36 -34.80
C LYS A 687 14.13 -31.29 -34.84
N HIS A 688 13.71 -31.81 -33.69
CA HIS A 688 12.72 -32.89 -33.59
C HIS A 688 11.54 -32.57 -32.65
N GLY A 689 11.65 -31.51 -31.83
CA GLY A 689 10.67 -31.18 -30.80
C GLY A 689 9.29 -30.83 -31.35
N GLU A 690 9.22 -30.14 -32.49
CA GLU A 690 7.93 -29.75 -33.09
C GLU A 690 7.12 -30.97 -33.56
N GLU A 691 7.74 -31.89 -34.29
CA GLU A 691 7.09 -33.14 -34.71
C GLU A 691 6.70 -34.01 -33.50
N TRP A 692 7.53 -34.03 -32.46
CA TRP A 692 7.28 -34.78 -31.23
C TRP A 692 6.08 -34.20 -30.47
N ILE A 693 5.99 -32.87 -30.31
CA ILE A 693 4.85 -32.18 -29.69
C ILE A 693 3.56 -32.44 -30.48
N ILE A 694 3.59 -32.36 -31.81
CA ILE A 694 2.42 -32.65 -32.65
C ILE A 694 1.94 -34.09 -32.44
N SER A 695 2.88 -35.04 -32.37
CA SER A 695 2.56 -36.45 -32.16
C SER A 695 1.97 -36.68 -30.77
N LEU A 696 2.56 -36.10 -29.71
CA LEU A 696 2.00 -36.14 -28.36
C LEU A 696 0.60 -35.51 -28.32
N ARG A 697 0.41 -34.34 -28.94
CA ARG A 697 -0.88 -33.65 -29.01
C ARG A 697 -1.96 -34.51 -29.65
N ASN A 698 -1.64 -35.17 -30.77
CA ASN A 698 -2.58 -36.08 -31.45
C ASN A 698 -3.00 -37.25 -30.55
N LEU A 699 -2.08 -37.80 -29.75
CA LEU A 699 -2.41 -38.84 -28.78
C LEU A 699 -3.31 -38.30 -27.66
N MET A 700 -3.00 -37.12 -27.12
CA MET A 700 -3.81 -36.50 -26.05
C MET A 700 -5.23 -36.20 -26.51
N VAL A 701 -5.38 -35.67 -27.73
CA VAL A 701 -6.69 -35.41 -28.34
C VAL A 701 -7.46 -36.71 -28.55
N LYS A 702 -6.83 -37.74 -29.13
CA LYS A 702 -7.49 -39.00 -29.50
C LYS A 702 -7.94 -39.82 -28.30
N TYR A 703 -7.12 -39.91 -27.25
CA TYR A 703 -7.34 -40.84 -26.14
C TYR A 703 -7.80 -40.19 -24.85
N ARG A 704 -7.56 -38.88 -24.67
CA ARG A 704 -7.84 -38.16 -23.42
C ARG A 704 -8.70 -36.91 -23.62
N ASP A 705 -9.10 -36.62 -24.86
CA ASP A 705 -9.96 -35.50 -25.27
C ASP A 705 -9.44 -34.15 -24.72
N PHE A 706 -8.13 -33.90 -24.77
CA PHE A 706 -7.51 -32.62 -24.38
C PHE A 706 -6.29 -32.27 -25.25
N GLY A 707 -5.79 -31.04 -25.10
CA GLY A 707 -4.63 -30.55 -25.85
C GLY A 707 -4.98 -29.86 -27.18
N TYR A 708 -6.26 -29.54 -27.39
CA TYR A 708 -6.72 -28.73 -28.51
C TYR A 708 -6.06 -27.34 -28.51
N ASP A 709 -5.73 -26.85 -29.71
CA ASP A 709 -5.38 -25.45 -29.95
C ASP A 709 -6.64 -24.73 -30.43
N TRP A 710 -7.27 -23.99 -29.52
CA TRP A 710 -8.49 -23.24 -29.79
C TRP A 710 -8.24 -21.95 -30.59
N GLY A 711 -6.97 -21.59 -30.83
CA GLY A 711 -6.62 -20.38 -31.58
C GLY A 711 -7.14 -19.10 -30.94
N PHE A 712 -7.21 -19.04 -29.60
CA PHE A 712 -7.60 -17.82 -28.89
C PHE A 712 -6.51 -16.75 -28.99
N SER A 713 -6.90 -15.55 -29.40
CA SER A 713 -6.11 -14.33 -29.26
C SER A 713 -5.95 -13.98 -27.78
N ASP A 714 -5.00 -13.08 -27.47
CA ASP A 714 -4.75 -12.69 -26.08
C ASP A 714 -5.97 -12.00 -25.45
N ALA A 715 -6.73 -11.21 -26.22
CA ALA A 715 -7.99 -10.63 -25.78
C ALA A 715 -9.09 -11.69 -25.51
N GLU A 716 -9.18 -12.75 -26.32
CA GLU A 716 -10.12 -13.85 -26.07
C GLU A 716 -9.72 -14.67 -24.83
N LYS A 717 -8.42 -14.82 -24.56
CA LYS A 717 -7.94 -15.45 -23.32
C LYS A 717 -8.30 -14.61 -22.10
N GLU A 718 -8.06 -13.30 -22.16
CA GLU A 718 -8.46 -12.36 -21.10
C GLU A 718 -9.96 -12.43 -20.81
N LYS A 719 -10.79 -12.48 -21.86
CA LYS A 719 -12.24 -12.67 -21.74
C LYS A 719 -12.63 -13.97 -21.03
N LEU A 720 -11.90 -15.07 -21.26
CA LEU A 720 -12.11 -16.34 -20.56
C LEU A 720 -11.68 -16.27 -19.08
N ILE A 721 -10.63 -15.53 -18.77
CA ILE A 721 -10.16 -15.28 -17.40
C ILE A 721 -11.22 -14.48 -16.63
N GLU A 722 -11.74 -13.42 -17.23
CA GLU A 722 -12.83 -12.61 -16.71
C GLU A 722 -14.09 -13.43 -16.47
N TYR A 723 -14.49 -14.28 -17.42
CA TYR A 723 -15.61 -15.21 -17.26
C TYR A 723 -15.40 -16.15 -16.07
N TYR A 724 -14.21 -16.74 -15.95
CA TYR A 724 -13.87 -17.63 -14.85
C TYR A 724 -13.94 -16.91 -13.50
N ASN A 725 -13.35 -15.72 -13.40
CA ASN A 725 -13.35 -14.91 -12.18
C ASN A 725 -14.76 -14.49 -11.78
N ALA A 726 -15.62 -14.14 -12.74
CA ALA A 726 -17.01 -13.81 -12.46
C ALA A 726 -17.78 -15.02 -11.89
N ASN A 727 -17.57 -16.23 -12.43
CA ASN A 727 -18.15 -17.46 -11.87
C ASN A 727 -17.61 -17.76 -10.47
N TYR A 728 -16.31 -17.55 -10.23
CA TYR A 728 -15.70 -17.69 -8.90
C TYR A 728 -16.34 -16.74 -7.88
N ILE A 729 -16.44 -15.45 -8.21
CA ILE A 729 -17.05 -14.46 -7.34
C ILE A 729 -18.51 -14.82 -7.06
N LEU A 730 -19.27 -15.23 -8.10
CA LEU A 730 -20.66 -15.67 -7.94
C LEU A 730 -20.78 -16.81 -6.93
N VAL A 731 -19.94 -17.86 -7.05
CA VAL A 731 -19.95 -19.01 -6.13
C VAL A 731 -19.54 -18.60 -4.71
N GLU A 732 -18.48 -17.80 -4.57
CA GLU A 732 -18.09 -17.30 -3.24
C GLU A 732 -19.22 -16.51 -2.56
N CYS A 733 -19.92 -15.67 -3.33
CA CYS A 733 -21.04 -14.88 -2.84
C CYS A 733 -22.28 -15.73 -2.52
N LEU A 734 -22.52 -16.82 -3.26
CA LEU A 734 -23.60 -17.77 -2.94
C LEU A 734 -23.37 -18.46 -1.59
N HIS A 735 -22.12 -18.71 -1.24
CA HIS A 735 -21.72 -19.39 0.00
C HIS A 735 -21.35 -18.44 1.15
N SER A 736 -21.39 -17.11 0.96
CA SER A 736 -20.90 -16.14 1.95
C SER A 736 -21.91 -15.72 3.03
N GLY A 737 -23.05 -16.39 3.20
CA GLY A 737 -23.98 -16.12 4.30
C GLY A 737 -25.09 -17.16 4.52
N ASP A 738 -25.87 -17.00 5.60
CA ASP A 738 -26.99 -17.87 6.01
C ASP A 738 -28.25 -17.77 5.11
N HIS A 739 -28.14 -17.11 3.97
CA HIS A 739 -29.26 -16.76 3.08
C HIS A 739 -29.61 -17.87 2.07
N SER A 740 -29.06 -19.08 2.26
CA SER A 740 -29.05 -20.15 1.27
C SER A 740 -30.42 -20.81 1.10
N ASN A 741 -31.14 -20.42 0.06
CA ASN A 741 -32.11 -21.30 -0.58
C ASN A 741 -31.33 -22.43 -1.28
N THR A 742 -31.26 -23.61 -0.67
CA THR A 742 -30.50 -24.76 -1.19
C THR A 742 -30.87 -25.08 -2.64
N HIS A 743 -32.13 -24.86 -3.03
CA HIS A 743 -32.57 -25.04 -4.41
C HIS A 743 -31.94 -24.01 -5.37
N LEU A 744 -31.83 -22.74 -4.97
CA LEU A 744 -31.22 -21.70 -5.79
C LEU A 744 -29.72 -21.95 -5.99
N ILE A 745 -29.02 -22.34 -4.91
CA ILE A 745 -27.59 -22.68 -4.98
C ILE A 745 -27.39 -23.81 -5.99
N GLN A 746 -28.16 -24.89 -5.84
CA GLN A 746 -28.07 -26.04 -6.74
C GLN A 746 -28.42 -25.67 -8.19
N GLU A 747 -29.49 -24.88 -8.40
CA GLU A 747 -29.88 -24.38 -9.73
C GLU A 747 -28.74 -23.61 -10.42
N ILE A 748 -28.06 -22.73 -9.68
CA ILE A 748 -26.96 -21.93 -10.24
C ILE A 748 -25.72 -22.78 -10.47
N GLU A 749 -25.32 -23.58 -9.48
CA GLU A 749 -24.15 -24.45 -9.56
C GLU A 749 -24.28 -25.46 -10.71
N ASP A 750 -25.43 -26.11 -10.85
CA ASP A 750 -25.71 -27.02 -11.97
C ASP A 750 -25.56 -26.32 -13.33
N GLY A 751 -25.87 -25.02 -13.38
CA GLY A 751 -25.73 -24.18 -14.56
C GLY A 751 -24.33 -23.65 -14.87
N LEU A 752 -23.35 -23.74 -13.94
CA LEU A 752 -22.02 -23.12 -14.12
C LEU A 752 -21.24 -23.72 -15.29
N ILE A 753 -20.58 -22.87 -16.08
CA ILE A 753 -19.66 -23.28 -17.15
C ILE A 753 -20.34 -24.22 -18.18
N LEU A 754 -21.59 -23.90 -18.53
CA LEU A 754 -22.33 -24.55 -19.62
C LEU A 754 -22.42 -23.66 -20.85
N PRO A 755 -22.53 -24.27 -22.05
CA PRO A 755 -23.01 -23.53 -23.20
C PRO A 755 -24.47 -23.07 -23.00
N LEU A 756 -24.86 -21.99 -23.66
CA LEU A 756 -26.18 -21.36 -23.54
C LEU A 756 -27.34 -22.27 -24.01
N ASN A 757 -27.06 -23.25 -24.88
CA ASN A 757 -28.05 -24.13 -25.51
C ASN A 757 -28.13 -25.52 -24.86
N THR A 758 -27.73 -25.68 -23.60
CA THR A 758 -27.71 -26.99 -22.91
C THR A 758 -28.97 -27.26 -22.11
#